data_AF-A0A9P5G4Y9-F1
#
_entry.id   AF-A0A9P5G4Y9-F1
#
_cell.length_a   1.000
_cell.length_b   1.000
_cell.length_c   1.000
_cell.angle_alpha   90.00
_cell.angle_beta   90.00
_cell.angle_gamma   90.00
#
_symmetry.space_group_name_H-M   'P 1'
#
loop_
_entity.id
_entity.type
_entity.pdbx_description
1 polymer ?
#
loop_
_entity_poly.entity_id
_entity_poly.type
_entity_poly.pdbx_seq_one_letter_code
_entity_poly.pdbx_strand_id
1 'polypeptide(L)'
;MTKLTRTSTPFSLLALLLALFVSAVAAIYEDDAGVLDWHRTQIGLTSAVYTPAASGASDYVGLYTESDIFAVLHTANGSIAWRRSFADGGVKAHCALSLPGTTEFLIAITRPAGNSILYRTAWADGSLDWELSTMGQITALGSNGEILLVSEASGDIHVVGASGIKQFTVSSNNATVVAIEDGVVFAEKDNTVTLSTVDIDSQSLVEIARFEGSFVSVESDILVLRNDDSLVVVKLDQDSQAIDSITESDAESVAVSEKVVVLKSASGAVTVYDRESLGELNYLEASAATIAPGTESETFAVLTAENELNVINGATNAIISTSKLSVSSPVLIIFAVGNDYLVQYSNGILQLVSESNTIWERDESIAASPIAGLFVQLPETAALDTVAGIREEILLDDASDSNANILLAYVKRVTRHLHDLQTFPRYVIRMLQSSFMFVDEVELERANMFGLHQYFVVVSGRTGRVVALDTFLKGETVWAIDGVNVGSNNGKDTTVNLVETDVYIVTKTGAVTVINALNGEITKTEQILSTDQVVLKVVELPSGLYAWTTSDELVTIHETAPPTEIYYTNRVNEDSVWGYTISAGAEGSLVLTKTWSFNLDHGYAVATTATRPKLDKTINIGQVLEDRSVLYKYLHANLLSIAAISSEDRRLQVFLLDTVTGRVLHAKEHNEVDPARDIALVQGEHWLVYTYTATVPTLGEQLTIWDLYESGKPNQRAYDNGEEYSSFSGLLPEPYVLEKSFLTGISGTAKLGLTVTKHGITVRDVLLLTRSNQVLSYAKPQLLSPITKSPTDKSQNTSMVSPYSFFDHATTLLSQSRKSTVLTYNLPLELAGNTSLLVSAPTALESTTLVAVAGIDVYVVRVTPSKPFDVLNTIAFSKQQLIYTVAAMLVVVGYLRPQVGKKRANAKWGVE
;
A
#
# COMPACT_ATOMS: atom_id res chain seq x y z
N MET A 1 63.81 -47.94 -37.77
CA MET A 1 62.38 -48.33 -37.94
C MET A 1 61.66 -47.94 -36.65
N THR A 2 61.20 -46.69 -36.54
CA THR A 2 59.83 -46.17 -36.76
C THR A 2 59.04 -46.03 -35.46
N LYS A 3 59.03 -44.78 -34.99
CA LYS A 3 58.15 -44.05 -34.04
C LYS A 3 56.93 -44.80 -33.47
N LEU A 4 56.69 -44.63 -32.16
CA LEU A 4 55.52 -43.89 -31.66
C LEU A 4 55.61 -43.62 -30.14
N THR A 5 55.53 -42.34 -29.81
CA THR A 5 55.48 -41.72 -28.49
C THR A 5 54.12 -41.94 -27.82
N ARG A 6 54.11 -42.50 -26.60
CA ARG A 6 52.98 -42.56 -25.66
C ARG A 6 53.66 -42.77 -24.30
N THR A 7 53.66 -41.83 -23.35
CA THR A 7 52.51 -41.43 -22.53
C THR A 7 52.87 -40.15 -21.73
N SER A 8 52.25 -39.01 -22.02
CA SER A 8 52.25 -37.83 -21.12
C SER A 8 50.84 -37.25 -20.91
N THR A 9 49.81 -37.96 -21.37
CA THR A 9 48.43 -37.51 -21.34
C THR A 9 47.73 -37.47 -19.97
N PRO A 10 48.06 -38.26 -18.92
CA PRO A 10 47.31 -38.17 -17.68
C PRO A 10 47.69 -36.92 -16.85
N PHE A 11 48.94 -36.46 -16.95
CA PHE A 11 49.41 -35.31 -16.16
C PHE A 11 48.93 -33.97 -16.75
N SER A 12 48.86 -33.87 -18.09
CA SER A 12 48.36 -32.66 -18.74
C SER A 12 46.84 -32.51 -18.62
N LEU A 13 46.09 -33.62 -18.54
CA LEU A 13 44.64 -33.60 -18.33
C LEU A 13 44.29 -33.28 -16.87
N LEU A 14 45.09 -33.77 -15.91
CA LEU A 14 44.97 -33.43 -14.50
C LEU A 14 45.35 -31.97 -14.23
N ALA A 15 46.36 -31.43 -14.92
CA ALA A 15 46.73 -30.01 -14.84
C ALA A 15 45.69 -29.09 -15.50
N LEU A 16 45.05 -29.51 -16.60
CA LEU A 16 43.92 -28.79 -17.20
C LEU A 16 42.69 -28.83 -16.28
N LEU A 17 42.46 -29.97 -15.61
CA LEU A 17 41.41 -30.12 -14.61
C LEU A 17 41.69 -29.20 -13.42
N LEU A 18 42.91 -29.18 -12.88
CA LEU A 18 43.35 -28.29 -11.78
C LEU A 18 43.33 -26.80 -12.15
N ALA A 19 43.64 -26.44 -13.39
CA ALA A 19 43.57 -25.05 -13.86
C ALA A 19 42.13 -24.53 -13.96
N LEU A 20 41.13 -25.41 -14.13
CA LEU A 20 39.70 -25.09 -14.02
C LEU A 20 39.24 -24.90 -12.56
N PHE A 21 40.03 -25.28 -11.53
CA PHE A 21 39.70 -25.09 -10.11
C PHE A 21 40.16 -23.73 -9.54
N VAL A 22 40.90 -22.90 -10.28
CA VAL A 22 41.50 -21.65 -9.74
C VAL A 22 40.64 -20.41 -10.02
N SER A 23 39.55 -20.52 -10.77
CA SER A 23 38.69 -19.39 -11.13
C SER A 23 37.40 -19.36 -10.30
N ALA A 24 37.26 -18.30 -9.50
CA ALA A 24 36.06 -17.80 -8.83
C ALA A 24 35.52 -18.60 -7.62
N VAL A 25 36.20 -18.47 -6.48
CA VAL A 25 35.50 -18.38 -5.19
C VAL A 25 35.03 -16.92 -5.06
N ALA A 26 33.93 -16.58 -5.72
CA ALA A 26 33.11 -15.46 -5.31
C ALA A 26 32.24 -15.96 -4.16
N ALA A 27 32.77 -15.89 -2.94
CA ALA A 27 31.91 -15.92 -1.77
C ALA A 27 31.32 -14.52 -1.66
N ILE A 28 30.05 -14.35 -2.01
CA ILE A 28 29.29 -13.19 -1.54
C ILE A 28 28.27 -13.67 -0.51
N TYR A 29 28.27 -12.90 0.57
CA TYR A 29 27.54 -12.97 1.83
C TYR A 29 26.21 -12.18 1.73
N GLU A 30 25.41 -12.25 2.80
CA GLU A 30 24.42 -11.27 3.32
C GLU A 30 23.19 -10.78 2.49
N ASP A 31 23.11 -10.94 1.16
CA ASP A 31 22.25 -10.06 0.32
C ASP A 31 20.99 -10.68 -0.35
N ASP A 32 19.90 -10.94 0.40
CA ASP A 32 18.56 -11.16 -0.19
C ASP A 32 17.63 -9.92 -0.08
N ALA A 33 18.02 -8.90 0.69
CA ALA A 33 17.29 -7.64 0.83
C ALA A 33 17.47 -6.74 -0.41
N GLY A 34 16.38 -6.28 -0.98
CA GLY A 34 16.31 -5.55 -2.25
C GLY A 34 16.37 -6.43 -3.51
N VAL A 35 16.43 -7.76 -3.35
CA VAL A 35 16.44 -8.75 -4.45
C VAL A 35 15.12 -9.51 -4.50
N LEU A 36 14.61 -9.97 -3.35
CA LEU A 36 13.35 -10.72 -3.23
C LEU A 36 12.15 -9.85 -2.86
N ASP A 37 12.44 -8.65 -2.37
CA ASP A 37 11.53 -7.60 -1.95
C ASP A 37 11.82 -6.32 -2.73
N TRP A 38 10.81 -5.46 -2.84
CA TRP A 38 10.96 -4.14 -3.43
C TRP A 38 10.06 -3.14 -2.73
N HIS A 39 10.51 -1.89 -2.75
CA HIS A 39 9.85 -0.74 -2.14
C HIS A 39 9.72 0.36 -3.17
N ARG A 40 8.49 0.80 -3.41
CA ARG A 40 8.18 1.95 -4.26
C ARG A 40 7.78 3.12 -3.38
N THR A 41 8.65 4.13 -3.35
CA THR A 41 8.45 5.38 -2.59
C THR A 41 7.59 6.37 -3.35
N GLN A 42 6.55 6.87 -2.70
CA GLN A 42 5.63 7.87 -3.27
C GLN A 42 5.40 9.04 -2.30
N ILE A 43 4.88 10.15 -2.81
CA ILE A 43 4.61 11.36 -2.01
C ILE A 43 3.11 11.62 -1.87
N GLY A 44 2.29 11.13 -2.81
CA GLY A 44 0.86 11.41 -2.88
C GLY A 44 0.53 12.62 -3.75
N LEU A 45 -0.76 12.96 -3.82
CA LEU A 45 -1.24 14.08 -4.63
C LEU A 45 -0.80 15.42 -4.05
N THR A 46 -0.22 16.26 -4.88
CA THR A 46 0.25 17.59 -4.48
C THR A 46 -0.93 18.50 -4.13
N SER A 47 -0.83 19.18 -2.99
CA SER A 47 -1.75 20.24 -2.55
C SER A 47 -1.11 21.63 -2.67
N ALA A 48 0.20 21.75 -2.44
CA ALA A 48 0.93 23.02 -2.58
C ALA A 48 2.36 22.78 -3.08
N VAL A 49 2.90 23.75 -3.82
CA VAL A 49 4.25 23.73 -4.39
C VAL A 49 5.05 24.91 -3.85
N TYR A 50 6.30 24.65 -3.48
CA TYR A 50 7.23 25.62 -2.92
C TYR A 50 8.53 25.58 -3.71
N THR A 51 9.05 26.75 -4.07
CA THR A 51 10.30 26.89 -4.81
C THR A 51 11.32 27.68 -3.98
N PRO A 52 12.63 27.44 -4.15
CA PRO A 52 13.66 28.26 -3.52
C PRO A 52 13.61 29.71 -4.02
N ALA A 53 13.83 30.68 -3.13
CA ALA A 53 13.75 32.12 -3.41
C ALA A 53 14.92 32.66 -4.27
N ALA A 54 15.88 31.81 -4.68
CA ALA A 54 17.01 32.26 -5.48
C ALA A 54 16.61 32.39 -6.96
N SER A 55 16.89 33.55 -7.55
CA SER A 55 16.70 33.81 -8.99
C SER A 55 17.63 32.90 -9.83
N GLY A 56 17.12 31.74 -10.23
CA GLY A 56 17.81 30.77 -11.06
C GLY A 56 17.13 29.40 -11.07
N ALA A 57 17.63 28.50 -11.93
CA ALA A 57 17.21 27.10 -11.96
C ALA A 57 17.45 26.47 -10.58
N SER A 58 16.38 26.15 -9.86
CA SER A 58 16.46 25.46 -8.58
C SER A 58 16.70 23.97 -8.83
N ASP A 59 17.71 23.40 -8.17
CA ASP A 59 17.96 21.94 -8.21
C ASP A 59 16.84 21.14 -7.51
N TYR A 60 15.96 21.83 -6.78
CA TYR A 60 14.96 21.25 -5.88
C TYR A 60 13.60 21.94 -5.98
N VAL A 61 12.54 21.14 -5.86
CA VAL A 61 11.16 21.62 -5.69
C VAL A 61 10.54 20.98 -4.46
N GLY A 62 9.89 21.79 -3.63
CA GLY A 62 9.21 21.37 -2.40
C GLY A 62 7.74 21.18 -2.68
N LEU A 63 7.17 20.09 -2.20
CA LEU A 63 5.77 19.71 -2.41
C LEU A 63 5.16 19.36 -1.06
N TYR A 64 3.97 19.90 -0.81
CA TYR A 64 3.11 19.43 0.27
C TYR A 64 1.93 18.66 -0.32
N THR A 65 1.61 17.50 0.22
CA THR A 65 0.61 16.58 -0.36
C THR A 65 -0.66 16.46 0.48
N GLU A 66 -1.76 16.01 -0.14
CA GLU A 66 -3.04 15.71 0.54
C GLU A 66 -2.89 14.65 1.66
N SER A 67 -1.77 13.91 1.69
CA SER A 67 -1.46 12.88 2.69
C SER A 67 -0.61 13.39 3.86
N ASP A 68 -0.55 14.71 4.06
CA ASP A 68 0.25 15.37 5.10
C ASP A 68 1.75 15.04 5.04
N ILE A 69 2.28 14.91 3.82
CA ILE A 69 3.72 14.75 3.56
C ILE A 69 4.26 16.03 2.96
N PHE A 70 5.37 16.50 3.52
CA PHE A 70 6.25 17.46 2.85
C PHE A 70 7.40 16.70 2.20
N ALA A 71 7.57 16.84 0.89
CA ALA A 71 8.61 16.18 0.11
C ALA A 71 9.41 17.19 -0.71
N VAL A 72 10.72 16.95 -0.82
CA VAL A 72 11.58 17.71 -1.73
C VAL A 72 12.04 16.78 -2.85
N LEU A 73 11.80 17.18 -4.10
CA LEU A 73 12.20 16.45 -5.29
C LEU A 73 13.34 17.15 -6.00
N HIS A 74 14.23 16.37 -6.61
CA HIS A 74 15.21 16.88 -7.56
C HIS A 74 14.53 17.25 -8.88
N THR A 75 14.75 18.48 -9.36
CA THR A 75 14.17 18.94 -10.63
C THR A 75 14.75 18.20 -11.84
N ALA A 76 15.99 17.72 -11.76
CA ALA A 76 16.66 17.01 -12.87
C ALA A 76 16.04 15.64 -13.21
N ASN A 77 15.50 14.90 -12.24
CA ASN A 77 15.05 13.51 -12.44
C ASN A 77 13.79 13.11 -11.66
N GLY A 78 13.22 14.00 -10.85
CA GLY A 78 12.05 13.72 -10.02
C GLY A 78 12.31 12.73 -8.88
N SER A 79 13.56 12.40 -8.57
CA SER A 79 13.87 11.57 -7.41
C SER A 79 13.62 12.34 -6.11
N ILE A 80 13.16 11.63 -5.07
CA ILE A 80 12.92 12.21 -3.76
C ILE A 80 14.27 12.46 -3.09
N ALA A 81 14.59 13.72 -2.82
CA ALA A 81 15.77 14.08 -2.03
C ALA A 81 15.56 13.68 -0.57
N TRP A 82 14.41 14.08 -0.02
CA TRP A 82 13.92 13.65 1.28
C TRP A 82 12.42 13.97 1.39
N ARG A 83 11.74 13.35 2.35
CA ARG A 83 10.36 13.66 2.70
C ARG A 83 10.14 13.49 4.19
N ARG A 84 9.12 14.14 4.72
CA ARG A 84 8.70 14.05 6.13
C ARG A 84 7.18 13.94 6.19
N SER A 85 6.71 12.92 6.89
CA SER A 85 5.30 12.71 7.19
C SER A 85 4.90 13.41 8.48
N PHE A 86 3.74 14.06 8.47
CA PHE A 86 3.13 14.72 9.62
C PHE A 86 1.80 14.07 10.03
N ALA A 87 1.54 12.85 9.54
CA ALA A 87 0.27 12.13 9.69
C ALA A 87 -0.16 11.88 11.14
N ASP A 88 0.78 11.86 12.10
CA ASP A 88 0.49 11.74 13.54
C ASP A 88 -0.11 13.03 14.11
N GLY A 89 -1.39 13.25 13.82
CA GLY A 89 -2.21 14.32 14.40
C GLY A 89 -3.07 15.08 13.39
N GLY A 90 -2.88 14.84 12.09
CA GLY A 90 -3.48 15.63 11.01
C GLY A 90 -2.90 17.05 10.93
N VAL A 91 -3.04 17.68 9.77
CA VAL A 91 -2.62 19.07 9.58
C VAL A 91 -3.82 19.94 9.20
N LYS A 92 -4.02 21.02 9.98
CA LYS A 92 -5.07 22.01 9.74
C LYS A 92 -4.62 23.08 8.74
N ALA A 93 -3.34 23.46 8.79
CA ALA A 93 -2.74 24.46 7.90
C ALA A 93 -1.23 24.21 7.80
N HIS A 94 -0.66 24.46 6.63
CA HIS A 94 0.77 24.32 6.37
C HIS A 94 1.26 25.53 5.56
N CYS A 95 2.53 25.87 5.74
CA CYS A 95 3.19 26.88 4.94
C CYS A 95 4.70 26.63 4.91
N ALA A 96 5.36 26.93 3.80
CA ALA A 96 6.82 26.86 3.71
C ALA A 96 7.39 28.11 3.05
N LEU A 97 8.49 28.62 3.61
CA LEU A 97 9.17 29.82 3.13
C LEU A 97 10.64 29.53 2.90
N SER A 98 11.13 29.77 1.69
CA SER A 98 12.56 29.76 1.42
C SER A 98 13.20 31.01 2.03
N LEU A 99 14.31 30.85 2.76
CA LEU A 99 15.02 31.98 3.37
C LEU A 99 15.92 32.65 2.31
N PRO A 100 15.74 33.96 2.03
CA PRO A 100 16.54 34.66 1.01
C PRO A 100 18.04 34.56 1.28
N GLY A 101 18.82 34.25 0.23
CA GLY A 101 20.28 34.17 0.31
C GLY A 101 20.84 32.96 1.07
N THR A 102 20.01 31.97 1.42
CA THR A 102 20.44 30.73 2.08
C THR A 102 19.93 29.48 1.34
N THR A 103 20.49 28.31 1.66
CA THR A 103 20.01 27.00 1.18
C THR A 103 19.00 26.37 2.13
N GLU A 104 18.38 27.18 2.98
CA GLU A 104 17.48 26.76 4.04
C GLU A 104 16.08 27.31 3.81
N PHE A 105 15.12 26.66 4.45
CA PHE A 105 13.75 27.09 4.44
C PHE A 105 13.09 26.77 5.78
N LEU A 106 11.95 27.39 5.99
CA LEU A 106 11.18 27.24 7.21
C LEU A 106 9.81 26.67 6.86
N ILE A 107 9.46 25.55 7.48
CA ILE A 107 8.16 24.89 7.37
C ILE A 107 7.38 25.18 8.64
N ALA A 108 6.16 25.65 8.50
CA ALA A 108 5.24 25.89 9.58
C ALA A 108 4.02 24.97 9.40
N ILE A 109 3.70 24.16 10.42
CA ILE A 109 2.59 23.19 10.38
C ILE A 109 1.71 23.38 11.61
N THR A 110 0.42 23.62 11.39
CA THR A 110 -0.59 23.71 12.45
C THR A 110 -1.31 22.38 12.61
N ARG A 111 -1.30 21.80 13.82
CA ARG A 111 -2.12 20.62 14.14
C ARG A 111 -3.56 21.01 14.49
N PRO A 112 -4.55 20.11 14.33
CA PRO A 112 -5.94 20.29 14.73
C PRO A 112 -6.15 20.75 16.17
N ALA A 113 -5.26 20.36 17.09
CA ALA A 113 -5.29 20.80 18.48
C ALA A 113 -4.92 22.29 18.69
N GLY A 114 -4.60 23.02 17.61
CA GLY A 114 -4.19 24.43 17.64
C GLY A 114 -2.73 24.65 17.97
N ASN A 115 -1.93 23.58 18.07
CA ASN A 115 -0.49 23.67 18.28
C ASN A 115 0.22 23.72 16.94
N SER A 116 1.09 24.71 16.75
CA SER A 116 1.94 24.81 15.58
C SER A 116 3.35 24.33 15.88
N ILE A 117 3.98 23.70 14.88
CA ILE A 117 5.42 23.43 14.89
C ILE A 117 6.06 24.15 13.71
N LEU A 118 7.16 24.83 13.99
CA LEU A 118 8.06 25.39 13.00
C LEU A 118 9.31 24.54 12.93
N TYR A 119 9.72 24.23 11.70
CA TYR A 119 10.97 23.54 11.37
C TYR A 119 11.82 24.45 10.51
N ARG A 120 13.06 24.70 10.91
CA ARG A 120 14.07 25.22 10.00
C ARG A 120 14.89 24.05 9.46
N THR A 121 14.93 23.92 8.14
CA THR A 121 15.56 22.77 7.49
C THR A 121 16.23 23.16 6.17
N ALA A 122 17.25 22.40 5.77
CA ALA A 122 17.95 22.59 4.51
C ALA A 122 17.22 21.92 3.34
N TRP A 123 17.30 22.52 2.14
CA TRP A 123 16.71 21.99 0.91
C TRP A 123 17.33 20.65 0.49
N ALA A 124 18.65 20.51 0.58
CA ALA A 124 19.39 19.39 -0.01
C ALA A 124 19.18 18.05 0.72
N ASP A 125 19.21 18.04 2.05
CA ASP A 125 19.23 16.82 2.86
C ASP A 125 18.15 16.75 3.95
N GLY A 126 17.37 17.82 4.12
CA GLY A 126 16.32 17.87 5.13
C GLY A 126 16.85 17.91 6.56
N SER A 127 18.12 18.33 6.75
CA SER A 127 18.72 18.43 8.08
C SER A 127 17.95 19.45 8.92
N LEU A 128 17.45 19.02 10.08
CA LEU A 128 16.75 19.88 11.03
C LEU A 128 17.77 20.74 11.79
N ASP A 129 17.71 22.06 11.60
CA ASP A 129 18.56 23.00 12.32
C ASP A 129 17.96 23.33 13.70
N TRP A 130 16.67 23.64 13.74
CA TRP A 130 15.90 23.72 14.99
C TRP A 130 14.40 23.47 14.77
N GLU A 131 13.73 23.08 15.86
CA GLU A 131 12.27 22.90 15.95
C GLU A 131 11.72 23.79 17.06
N LEU A 132 10.61 24.46 16.80
CA LEU A 132 9.89 25.26 17.79
C LEU A 132 8.42 24.84 17.83
N SER A 133 7.92 24.49 19.00
CA SER A 133 6.49 24.27 19.22
C SER A 133 5.85 25.48 19.89
N THR A 134 4.77 25.99 19.30
CA THR A 134 4.01 27.15 19.81
C THR A 134 2.52 26.82 19.90
N MET A 135 1.80 27.51 20.78
CA MET A 135 0.35 27.46 20.88
C MET A 135 -0.24 28.55 19.96
N GLY A 136 -1.00 28.17 18.93
CA GLY A 136 -1.55 29.11 17.93
C GLY A 136 -1.62 28.51 16.52
N GLN A 137 -2.47 29.06 15.65
CA GLN A 137 -2.61 28.64 14.26
C GLN A 137 -1.80 29.55 13.32
N ILE A 138 -0.96 28.97 12.48
CA ILE A 138 -0.23 29.73 11.46
C ILE A 138 -1.22 30.33 10.46
N THR A 139 -1.10 31.63 10.19
CA THR A 139 -2.00 32.35 9.29
C THR A 139 -1.28 33.02 8.12
N ALA A 140 0.02 33.36 8.19
CA ALA A 140 0.79 33.80 7.00
C ALA A 140 2.32 33.87 7.10
N LEU A 141 2.95 34.07 5.93
CA LEU A 141 4.39 34.23 5.70
C LEU A 141 4.69 35.63 5.16
N GLY A 142 5.72 36.32 5.69
CA GLY A 142 6.19 37.59 5.14
C GLY A 142 7.25 37.40 4.06
N SER A 143 7.30 38.30 3.09
CA SER A 143 8.23 38.25 1.94
C SER A 143 9.71 38.50 2.31
N ASN A 144 10.00 39.03 3.50
CA ASN A 144 11.37 39.35 3.94
C ASN A 144 12.12 38.19 4.62
N GLY A 145 11.63 36.95 4.51
CA GLY A 145 12.24 35.80 5.22
C GLY A 145 11.87 35.75 6.71
N GLU A 146 10.77 36.38 7.10
CA GLU A 146 10.21 36.34 8.45
C GLU A 146 8.81 35.70 8.45
N ILE A 147 8.52 34.87 9.45
CA ILE A 147 7.26 34.12 9.58
C ILE A 147 6.43 34.68 10.70
N LEU A 148 5.19 35.07 10.38
CA LEU A 148 4.24 35.57 11.35
C LEU A 148 3.33 34.43 11.84
N LEU A 149 3.40 34.14 13.14
CA LEU A 149 2.54 33.18 13.83
C LEU A 149 1.48 33.95 14.60
N VAL A 150 0.21 33.63 14.39
CA VAL A 150 -0.87 34.27 15.16
C VAL A 150 -1.54 33.25 16.06
N SER A 151 -1.65 33.55 17.35
CA SER A 151 -2.28 32.69 18.33
C SER A 151 -3.77 33.03 18.47
N GLU A 152 -4.65 32.25 17.85
CA GLU A 152 -6.12 32.42 17.94
C GLU A 152 -6.64 32.49 19.39
N ALA A 153 -5.99 31.83 20.36
CA ALA A 153 -6.47 31.74 21.74
C ALA A 153 -6.18 32.99 22.58
N SER A 154 -5.21 33.80 22.18
CA SER A 154 -4.75 35.00 22.92
C SER A 154 -4.78 36.28 22.10
N GLY A 155 -4.84 36.18 20.77
CA GLY A 155 -4.61 37.28 19.83
C GLY A 155 -3.12 37.63 19.64
N ASP A 156 -2.19 36.96 20.33
CA ASP A 156 -0.76 37.26 20.23
C ASP A 156 -0.20 36.93 18.83
N ILE A 157 0.63 37.82 18.29
CA ILE A 157 1.35 37.64 17.02
C ILE A 157 2.84 37.48 17.32
N HIS A 158 3.43 36.33 16.98
CA HIS A 158 4.87 36.11 17.05
C HIS A 158 5.48 36.26 15.66
N VAL A 159 6.47 37.14 15.50
CA VAL A 159 7.28 37.24 14.28
C VAL A 159 8.56 36.42 14.48
N VAL A 160 8.79 35.46 13.61
CA VAL A 160 9.94 34.56 13.61
C VAL A 160 10.77 34.84 12.38
N GLY A 161 11.79 35.69 12.52
CA GLY A 161 12.71 36.04 11.45
C GLY A 161 14.04 35.29 11.53
N ALA A 162 14.89 35.46 10.51
CA ALA A 162 16.26 34.96 10.48
C ALA A 162 17.14 35.46 11.66
N SER A 163 16.71 36.52 12.35
CA SER A 163 17.40 37.16 13.49
C SER A 163 16.92 36.70 14.89
N GLY A 164 15.89 35.84 14.98
CA GLY A 164 15.32 35.33 16.23
C GLY A 164 13.81 35.55 16.37
N ILE A 165 13.24 35.17 17.53
CA ILE A 165 11.81 35.29 17.84
C ILE A 165 11.53 36.68 18.46
N LYS A 166 10.59 37.43 17.89
CA LYS A 166 10.01 38.65 18.48
C LYS A 166 8.52 38.41 18.77
N GLN A 167 8.07 38.75 19.98
CA GLN A 167 6.67 38.57 20.40
C GLN A 167 5.93 39.91 20.43
N PHE A 168 4.73 39.94 19.84
CA PHE A 168 3.80 41.06 19.88
C PHE A 168 2.45 40.57 20.43
N THR A 169 1.76 41.39 21.23
CA THR A 169 0.42 41.07 21.73
C THR A 169 -0.60 41.93 21.02
N VAL A 170 -1.52 41.30 20.29
CA VAL A 170 -2.58 42.00 19.56
C VAL A 170 -3.92 41.59 20.15
N SER A 171 -4.71 42.57 20.61
CA SER A 171 -6.05 42.31 21.15
C SER A 171 -7.09 42.38 20.03
N SER A 172 -7.11 41.41 19.11
CA SER A 172 -8.24 41.25 18.18
C SER A 172 -8.81 39.83 18.25
N ASN A 173 -10.13 39.74 18.37
CA ASN A 173 -10.84 38.47 18.41
C ASN A 173 -11.10 38.00 16.97
N ASN A 174 -10.56 36.85 16.57
CA ASN A 174 -10.89 36.15 15.31
C ASN A 174 -10.61 36.90 13.99
N ALA A 175 -9.39 37.40 13.78
CA ALA A 175 -8.94 37.91 12.48
C ALA A 175 -8.00 36.93 11.76
N THR A 176 -8.14 36.79 10.44
CA THR A 176 -7.18 36.08 9.58
C THR A 176 -6.01 37.02 9.30
N VAL A 177 -4.76 36.61 9.50
CA VAL A 177 -3.62 37.54 9.45
C VAL A 177 -2.68 37.19 8.30
N VAL A 178 -2.36 38.15 7.44
CA VAL A 178 -1.48 38.01 6.29
C VAL A 178 -0.29 38.95 6.34
N ALA A 179 0.92 38.46 6.14
CA ALA A 179 2.12 39.28 6.16
C ALA A 179 2.46 39.81 4.77
N ILE A 180 2.91 41.04 4.69
CA ILE A 180 3.43 41.70 3.48
C ILE A 180 4.85 42.23 3.76
N GLU A 181 5.53 42.73 2.73
CA GLU A 181 6.95 43.12 2.76
C GLU A 181 7.30 44.02 3.95
N ASP A 182 6.46 45.02 4.26
CA ASP A 182 6.69 45.96 5.38
C ASP A 182 5.49 46.08 6.35
N GLY A 183 4.63 45.06 6.45
CA GLY A 183 3.39 45.13 7.25
C GLY A 183 2.64 43.81 7.52
N VAL A 184 1.54 43.92 8.26
CA VAL A 184 0.64 42.82 8.66
C VAL A 184 -0.82 43.18 8.35
N VAL A 185 -1.38 42.49 7.37
CA VAL A 185 -2.79 42.54 6.97
C VAL A 185 -3.63 41.70 7.93
N PHE A 186 -4.77 42.23 8.36
CA PHE A 186 -5.81 41.53 9.11
C PHE A 186 -7.06 41.43 8.25
N ALA A 187 -7.74 40.30 8.25
CA ALA A 187 -9.05 40.12 7.66
C ALA A 187 -10.02 39.72 8.76
N GLU A 188 -10.88 40.66 9.14
CA GLU A 188 -11.98 40.41 10.07
C GLU A 188 -13.09 39.62 9.38
N LYS A 189 -13.84 38.84 10.16
CA LYS A 189 -14.91 37.95 9.66
C LYS A 189 -16.06 38.67 8.94
N ASP A 190 -16.12 40.00 9.03
CA ASP A 190 -17.17 40.83 8.42
C ASP A 190 -16.90 41.17 6.93
N ASN A 191 -16.16 40.33 6.21
CA ASN A 191 -15.65 40.63 4.86
C ASN A 191 -14.92 41.98 4.81
N THR A 192 -14.16 42.33 5.85
CA THR A 192 -13.32 43.53 5.80
C THR A 192 -11.88 43.19 6.09
N VAL A 193 -10.99 43.53 5.14
CA VAL A 193 -9.55 43.35 5.24
C VAL A 193 -8.93 44.68 5.68
N THR A 194 -8.48 44.77 6.94
CA THR A 194 -7.74 45.90 7.50
C THR A 194 -6.25 45.67 7.42
N LEU A 195 -5.56 46.49 6.63
CA LEU A 195 -4.12 46.45 6.49
C LEU A 195 -3.47 47.32 7.56
N SER A 196 -2.56 46.74 8.34
CA SER A 196 -1.82 47.46 9.39
C SER A 196 -0.32 47.23 9.22
N THR A 197 0.52 48.14 9.69
CA THR A 197 1.97 47.88 9.84
C THR A 197 2.33 47.80 11.31
N VAL A 198 3.37 47.03 11.61
CA VAL A 198 3.95 46.96 12.95
C VAL A 198 5.10 47.95 13.00
N ASP A 199 4.94 49.03 13.76
CA ASP A 199 6.05 49.92 14.06
C ASP A 199 7.02 49.22 15.03
N ILE A 200 8.21 48.90 14.52
CA ILE A 200 9.25 48.11 15.18
C ILE A 200 9.75 48.80 16.46
N ASP A 201 9.71 50.13 16.54
CA ASP A 201 10.21 50.89 17.69
C ASP A 201 9.16 51.05 18.79
N SER A 202 7.87 51.13 18.43
CA SER A 202 6.77 51.35 19.39
C SER A 202 6.04 50.06 19.80
N GLN A 203 6.34 48.93 19.14
CA GLN A 203 5.63 47.65 19.33
C GLN A 203 4.10 47.77 19.17
N SER A 204 3.64 48.73 18.36
CA SER A 204 2.23 49.02 18.15
C SER A 204 1.82 48.83 16.69
N LEU A 205 0.57 48.39 16.49
CA LEU A 205 -0.03 48.31 15.17
C LEU A 205 -0.55 49.68 14.75
N VAL A 206 -0.19 50.09 13.54
CA VAL A 206 -0.72 51.28 12.87
C VAL A 206 -1.59 50.81 11.72
N GLU A 207 -2.90 51.05 11.78
CA GLU A 207 -3.81 50.79 10.66
C GLU A 207 -3.47 51.72 9.50
N ILE A 208 -3.24 51.15 8.32
CA ILE A 208 -2.86 51.85 7.09
C ILE A 208 -4.05 51.96 6.14
N ALA A 209 -4.82 50.89 5.97
CA ALA A 209 -5.92 50.85 5.00
C ALA A 209 -7.01 49.83 5.40
N ARG A 210 -8.23 50.00 4.88
CA ARG A 210 -9.34 49.07 5.05
C ARG A 210 -10.02 48.79 3.72
N PHE A 211 -10.23 47.52 3.43
CA PHE A 211 -10.84 46.99 2.21
C PHE A 211 -12.07 46.14 2.53
N GLU A 212 -13.02 46.07 1.61
CA GLU A 212 -14.17 45.16 1.69
C GLU A 212 -13.94 43.96 0.76
N GLY A 213 -14.13 42.74 1.27
CA GLY A 213 -13.94 41.47 0.56
C GLY A 213 -13.40 40.35 1.45
N SER A 214 -13.44 39.13 0.94
CA SER A 214 -12.76 37.96 1.50
C SER A 214 -11.34 37.83 0.94
N PHE A 215 -10.39 37.45 1.78
CA PHE A 215 -8.99 37.31 1.40
C PHE A 215 -8.75 36.07 0.51
N VAL A 216 -7.98 36.20 -0.59
CA VAL A 216 -7.63 35.07 -1.49
C VAL A 216 -6.13 34.76 -1.47
N SER A 217 -5.29 35.72 -1.86
CA SER A 217 -3.83 35.52 -1.98
C SER A 217 -3.08 36.85 -1.93
N VAL A 218 -1.80 36.81 -1.56
CA VAL A 218 -0.86 37.94 -1.56
C VAL A 218 0.45 37.50 -2.19
N GLU A 219 0.96 38.29 -3.13
CA GLU A 219 2.31 38.15 -3.68
C GLU A 219 3.06 39.48 -3.59
N SER A 220 3.94 39.60 -2.60
CA SER A 220 4.75 40.79 -2.29
C SER A 220 3.92 42.07 -2.12
N ASP A 221 3.70 42.82 -3.20
CA ASP A 221 2.98 44.10 -3.28
C ASP A 221 1.57 43.99 -3.89
N ILE A 222 1.14 42.80 -4.33
CA ILE A 222 -0.18 42.57 -4.91
C ILE A 222 -1.07 41.81 -3.92
N LEU A 223 -2.23 42.38 -3.61
CA LEU A 223 -3.27 41.81 -2.76
C LEU A 223 -4.47 41.39 -3.61
N VAL A 224 -4.89 40.13 -3.54
CA VAL A 224 -6.06 39.60 -4.24
C VAL A 224 -7.19 39.33 -3.24
N LEU A 225 -8.32 40.00 -3.46
CA LEU A 225 -9.54 39.91 -2.67
C LEU A 225 -10.67 39.35 -3.52
N ARG A 226 -11.60 38.61 -2.93
CA ARG A 226 -12.81 38.10 -3.57
C ARG A 226 -14.04 38.66 -2.88
N ASN A 227 -14.92 39.28 -3.65
CA ASN A 227 -16.16 39.88 -3.16
C ASN A 227 -17.35 39.26 -3.89
N ASP A 228 -18.20 38.49 -3.20
CA ASP A 228 -19.34 37.73 -3.75
C ASP A 228 -19.03 36.99 -5.08
N ASP A 229 -19.09 37.67 -6.23
CA ASP A 229 -18.80 37.15 -7.58
C ASP A 229 -17.62 37.83 -8.31
N SER A 230 -16.98 38.87 -7.75
CA SER A 230 -15.84 39.58 -8.37
C SER A 230 -14.51 39.33 -7.67
N LEU A 231 -13.41 39.44 -8.44
CA LEU A 231 -12.05 39.50 -7.91
C LEU A 231 -11.53 40.93 -7.98
N VAL A 232 -11.00 41.41 -6.86
CA VAL A 232 -10.37 42.71 -6.73
C VAL A 232 -8.88 42.48 -6.52
N VAL A 233 -8.05 42.99 -7.44
CA VAL A 233 -6.59 42.99 -7.29
C VAL A 233 -6.16 44.40 -6.93
N VAL A 234 -5.49 44.54 -5.79
CA VAL A 234 -5.03 45.81 -5.23
C VAL A 234 -3.50 45.83 -5.24
N LYS A 235 -2.92 46.89 -5.77
CA LYS A 235 -1.48 47.15 -5.68
C LYS A 235 -1.17 48.01 -4.46
N LEU A 236 -0.17 47.61 -3.71
CA LEU A 236 0.32 48.29 -2.52
C LEU A 236 1.62 49.06 -2.81
N ASP A 237 1.82 50.22 -2.15
CA ASP A 237 3.11 50.91 -2.12
C ASP A 237 4.03 50.36 -1.03
N GLN A 238 5.22 50.96 -0.88
CA GLN A 238 6.20 50.62 0.17
C GLN A 238 5.67 50.93 1.59
N ASP A 239 4.74 51.86 1.74
CA ASP A 239 4.04 52.14 3.00
C ASP A 239 2.78 51.27 3.14
N SER A 240 2.63 50.28 2.25
CA SER A 240 1.51 49.36 2.12
C SER A 240 0.15 50.01 1.87
N GLN A 241 0.07 51.24 1.37
CA GLN A 241 -1.17 51.87 0.93
C GLN A 241 -1.58 51.37 -0.47
N ALA A 242 -2.89 51.27 -0.72
CA ALA A 242 -3.38 50.97 -2.05
C ALA A 242 -3.07 52.12 -3.03
N ILE A 243 -2.25 51.85 -4.03
CA ILE A 243 -1.96 52.81 -5.11
C ILE A 243 -3.02 52.70 -6.21
N ASP A 244 -3.39 51.47 -6.57
CA ASP A 244 -4.29 51.18 -7.67
C ASP A 244 -5.04 49.87 -7.42
N SER A 245 -6.19 49.70 -8.07
CA SER A 245 -7.02 48.50 -7.93
C SER A 245 -7.83 48.20 -9.19
N ILE A 246 -7.86 46.94 -9.57
CA ILE A 246 -8.73 46.43 -10.63
C ILE A 246 -9.83 45.56 -10.00
N THR A 247 -11.04 45.62 -10.55
CA THR A 247 -12.16 44.77 -10.13
C THR A 247 -12.74 44.12 -11.38
N GLU A 248 -12.67 42.80 -11.45
CA GLU A 248 -13.24 42.00 -12.52
C GLU A 248 -14.40 41.16 -12.01
N SER A 249 -15.59 41.34 -12.61
CA SER A 249 -16.83 40.70 -12.14
C SER A 249 -16.99 39.24 -12.54
N ASP A 250 -16.24 38.78 -13.54
CA ASP A 250 -16.37 37.42 -14.10
C ASP A 250 -15.09 36.58 -13.91
N ALA A 251 -14.13 37.07 -13.11
CA ALA A 251 -12.84 36.42 -12.92
C ALA A 251 -12.92 35.20 -11.99
N GLU A 252 -12.41 34.06 -12.48
CA GLU A 252 -12.39 32.77 -11.77
C GLU A 252 -11.05 32.52 -11.06
N SER A 253 -9.94 32.89 -11.69
CA SER A 253 -8.58 32.66 -11.17
C SER A 253 -7.61 33.78 -11.54
N VAL A 254 -6.56 33.93 -10.72
CA VAL A 254 -5.51 34.94 -10.86
C VAL A 254 -4.16 34.25 -10.86
N ALA A 255 -3.26 34.66 -11.75
CA ALA A 255 -1.83 34.32 -11.69
C ALA A 255 -1.03 35.62 -11.67
N VAL A 256 -0.08 35.73 -10.74
CA VAL A 256 0.79 36.91 -10.60
C VAL A 256 2.23 36.48 -10.92
N SER A 257 2.87 37.22 -11.83
CA SER A 257 4.29 37.08 -12.19
C SER A 257 5.04 38.35 -11.78
N GLU A 258 6.37 38.39 -11.93
CA GLU A 258 7.18 39.55 -11.50
C GLU A 258 6.75 40.87 -12.14
N LYS A 259 6.27 40.88 -13.38
CA LYS A 259 5.84 42.12 -14.07
C LYS A 259 4.40 42.12 -14.56
N VAL A 260 3.68 41.01 -14.44
CA VAL A 260 2.37 40.85 -15.09
C VAL A 260 1.38 40.19 -14.13
N VAL A 261 0.15 40.69 -14.10
CA VAL A 261 -0.99 40.10 -13.41
C VAL A 261 -1.95 39.57 -14.46
N VAL A 262 -2.36 38.31 -14.35
CA VAL A 262 -3.23 37.66 -15.33
C VAL A 262 -4.52 37.21 -14.64
N LEU A 263 -5.66 37.61 -15.20
CA LEU A 263 -6.98 37.17 -14.74
C LEU A 263 -7.61 36.29 -15.82
N LYS A 264 -8.18 35.17 -15.40
CA LYS A 264 -8.98 34.29 -16.25
C LYS A 264 -10.46 34.45 -15.89
N SER A 265 -11.31 34.69 -16.88
CA SER A 265 -12.77 34.75 -16.70
C SER A 265 -13.43 33.36 -16.75
N ALA A 266 -14.68 33.27 -16.27
CA ALA A 266 -15.49 32.06 -16.36
C ALA A 266 -15.81 31.62 -17.82
N SER A 267 -15.74 32.54 -18.79
CA SER A 267 -15.85 32.22 -20.23
C SER A 267 -14.56 31.64 -20.81
N GLY A 268 -13.48 31.61 -20.01
CA GLY A 268 -12.15 31.15 -20.39
C GLY A 268 -11.24 32.25 -20.91
N ALA A 269 -11.75 33.47 -21.14
CA ALA A 269 -10.95 34.59 -21.63
C ALA A 269 -9.88 35.00 -20.61
N VAL A 270 -8.74 35.48 -21.11
CA VAL A 270 -7.58 35.85 -20.28
C VAL A 270 -7.27 37.32 -20.50
N THR A 271 -7.37 38.12 -19.44
CA THR A 271 -6.96 39.53 -19.40
C THR A 271 -5.60 39.64 -18.72
N VAL A 272 -4.71 40.42 -19.31
CA VAL A 272 -3.32 40.58 -18.85
C VAL A 272 -3.11 42.05 -18.48
N TYR A 273 -2.68 42.30 -17.26
CA TYR A 273 -2.39 43.62 -16.72
C TYR A 273 -0.92 43.76 -16.40
N ASP A 274 -0.40 44.97 -16.55
CA ASP A 274 0.93 45.34 -16.09
C ASP A 274 0.96 45.37 -14.56
N ARG A 275 1.93 44.73 -13.90
CA ARG A 275 2.03 44.76 -12.42
C ARG A 275 2.41 46.15 -11.92
N GLU A 276 3.13 46.95 -12.71
CA GLU A 276 3.53 48.28 -12.25
C GLU A 276 2.37 49.27 -12.20
N SER A 277 1.56 49.30 -13.25
CA SER A 277 0.51 50.30 -13.46
C SER A 277 -0.92 49.74 -13.37
N LEU A 278 -1.10 48.43 -13.22
CA LEU A 278 -2.39 47.71 -13.34
C LEU A 278 -3.19 48.08 -14.62
N GLY A 279 -2.52 48.64 -15.62
CA GLY A 279 -3.12 48.90 -16.93
C GLY A 279 -3.28 47.61 -17.72
N GLU A 280 -4.42 47.46 -18.39
CA GLU A 280 -4.65 46.34 -19.30
C GLU A 280 -3.62 46.39 -20.44
N LEU A 281 -2.79 45.34 -20.53
CA LEU A 281 -1.79 45.16 -21.57
C LEU A 281 -2.39 44.42 -22.77
N ASN A 282 -3.10 43.32 -22.51
CA ASN A 282 -3.59 42.42 -23.54
C ASN A 282 -4.87 41.69 -23.12
N TYR A 283 -5.66 41.31 -24.14
CA TYR A 283 -6.87 40.51 -24.00
C TYR A 283 -6.82 39.31 -24.95
N LEU A 284 -7.05 38.12 -24.42
CA LEU A 284 -7.10 36.86 -25.15
C LEU A 284 -8.50 36.25 -25.05
N GLU A 285 -9.21 36.15 -26.17
CA GLU A 285 -10.47 35.38 -26.28
C GLU A 285 -10.26 33.86 -26.27
N ALA A 286 -9.06 33.37 -25.96
CA ALA A 286 -8.77 31.95 -25.92
C ALA A 286 -9.58 31.28 -24.80
N SER A 287 -10.11 30.08 -25.04
CA SER A 287 -10.72 29.26 -23.98
C SER A 287 -9.61 28.60 -23.16
N ALA A 288 -9.00 29.38 -22.26
CA ALA A 288 -8.00 28.87 -21.34
C ALA A 288 -8.65 27.92 -20.34
N ALA A 289 -8.10 26.72 -20.18
CA ALA A 289 -8.52 25.78 -19.15
C ALA A 289 -7.98 26.21 -17.78
N THR A 290 -6.70 26.56 -17.71
CA THR A 290 -6.04 27.09 -16.51
C THR A 290 -4.91 28.06 -16.87
N ILE A 291 -4.55 28.92 -15.92
CA ILE A 291 -3.46 29.88 -16.03
C ILE A 291 -2.43 29.65 -14.90
N ALA A 292 -1.16 29.90 -15.21
CA ALA A 292 -0.07 29.83 -14.24
C ALA A 292 0.95 30.96 -14.51
N PRO A 293 1.69 31.40 -13.49
CA PRO A 293 2.72 32.43 -13.68
C PRO A 293 3.82 31.97 -14.65
N GLY A 294 4.46 32.93 -15.29
CA GLY A 294 5.60 32.71 -16.18
C GLY A 294 6.83 32.22 -15.45
N THR A 295 7.71 31.54 -16.17
CA THR A 295 9.08 31.25 -15.73
C THR A 295 10.00 32.46 -15.87
N GLU A 296 9.64 33.41 -16.73
CA GLU A 296 10.33 34.69 -16.91
C GLU A 296 9.46 35.84 -16.42
N SER A 297 10.09 36.98 -16.12
CA SER A 297 9.43 38.12 -15.47
C SER A 297 8.18 38.64 -16.19
N GLU A 298 8.12 38.50 -17.52
CA GLU A 298 7.04 39.02 -18.38
C GLU A 298 6.15 37.93 -18.98
N THR A 299 6.34 36.67 -18.59
CA THR A 299 5.62 35.56 -19.21
C THR A 299 4.49 35.06 -18.33
N PHE A 300 3.57 34.33 -18.94
CA PHE A 300 2.53 33.56 -18.26
C PHE A 300 2.24 32.30 -19.07
N ALA A 301 1.85 31.23 -18.39
CA ALA A 301 1.47 29.98 -19.03
C ALA A 301 -0.06 29.85 -19.09
N VAL A 302 -0.55 29.49 -20.27
CA VAL A 302 -1.95 29.18 -20.53
C VAL A 302 -2.04 27.74 -20.98
N LEU A 303 -2.84 26.94 -20.27
CA LEU A 303 -3.22 25.61 -20.74
C LEU A 303 -4.48 25.74 -21.60
N THR A 304 -4.40 25.29 -22.85
CA THR A 304 -5.57 25.22 -23.74
C THR A 304 -6.41 23.98 -23.44
N ALA A 305 -7.68 23.98 -23.89
CA ALA A 305 -8.55 22.80 -23.82
C ALA A 305 -8.01 21.57 -24.61
N GLU A 306 -7.00 21.77 -25.47
CA GLU A 306 -6.36 20.73 -26.28
C GLU A 306 -5.11 20.13 -25.60
N ASN A 307 -4.92 20.39 -24.30
CA ASN A 307 -3.76 19.99 -23.50
C ASN A 307 -2.42 20.54 -24.05
N GLU A 308 -2.45 21.74 -24.61
CA GLU A 308 -1.25 22.47 -25.02
C GLU A 308 -0.94 23.55 -23.99
N LEU A 309 0.26 23.48 -23.40
CA LEU A 309 0.79 24.49 -22.50
C LEU A 309 1.52 25.54 -23.33
N ASN A 310 0.91 26.72 -23.47
CA ASN A 310 1.47 27.86 -24.19
C ASN A 310 2.07 28.85 -23.19
N VAL A 311 3.37 29.08 -23.29
CA VAL A 311 4.05 30.17 -22.57
C VAL A 311 3.98 31.40 -23.46
N ILE A 312 3.31 32.44 -22.96
CA ILE A 312 3.00 33.66 -23.70
C ILE A 312 3.70 34.83 -23.03
N ASN A 313 4.27 35.73 -23.82
CA ASN A 313 4.78 37.00 -23.33
C ASN A 313 3.62 37.98 -23.08
N GLY A 314 3.45 38.43 -21.85
CA GLY A 314 2.38 39.32 -21.40
C GLY A 314 2.35 40.69 -22.09
N ALA A 315 3.49 41.21 -22.54
CA ALA A 315 3.58 42.49 -23.21
C ALA A 315 3.33 42.41 -24.72
N THR A 316 3.87 41.39 -25.38
CA THR A 316 3.85 41.26 -26.86
C THR A 316 2.79 40.31 -27.39
N ASN A 317 2.16 39.51 -26.51
CA ASN A 317 1.25 38.43 -26.85
C ASN A 317 1.86 37.35 -27.79
N ALA A 318 3.20 37.30 -27.85
CA ALA A 318 3.90 36.29 -28.62
C ALA A 318 3.94 34.98 -27.82
N ILE A 319 3.57 33.87 -28.48
CA ILE A 319 3.79 32.53 -27.95
C ILE A 319 5.29 32.24 -28.04
N ILE A 320 5.93 32.09 -26.89
CA ILE A 320 7.36 31.79 -26.76
C ILE A 320 7.59 30.30 -26.98
N SER A 321 6.78 29.47 -26.33
CA SER A 321 6.86 28.02 -26.44
C SER A 321 5.48 27.37 -26.33
N THR A 322 5.28 26.31 -27.10
CA THR A 322 4.11 25.43 -27.02
C THR A 322 4.59 24.03 -26.67
N SER A 323 4.22 23.57 -25.49
CA SER A 323 4.48 22.21 -25.02
C SER A 323 3.21 21.39 -25.07
N LYS A 324 3.20 20.34 -25.88
CA LYS A 324 2.09 19.38 -25.91
C LYS A 324 2.24 18.41 -24.75
N LEU A 325 1.29 18.42 -23.83
CA LEU A 325 1.29 17.49 -22.70
C LEU A 325 1.01 16.07 -23.19
N SER A 326 1.81 15.10 -22.73
CA SER A 326 1.71 13.70 -23.17
C SER A 326 0.50 12.97 -22.58
N VAL A 327 -0.04 13.48 -21.47
CA VAL A 327 -1.15 12.87 -20.72
C VAL A 327 -2.46 13.54 -21.11
N SER A 328 -3.47 12.73 -21.44
CA SER A 328 -4.79 13.19 -21.87
C SER A 328 -5.75 13.53 -20.71
N SER A 329 -5.32 13.31 -19.46
CA SER A 329 -6.12 13.62 -18.28
C SER A 329 -6.18 15.13 -18.00
N PRO A 330 -7.26 15.62 -17.36
CA PRO A 330 -7.34 16.99 -16.87
C PRO A 330 -6.18 17.36 -15.95
N VAL A 331 -5.70 18.59 -16.06
CA VAL A 331 -4.67 19.13 -15.17
C VAL A 331 -5.33 19.73 -13.93
N LEU A 332 -4.86 19.33 -12.75
CA LEU A 332 -5.32 19.86 -11.47
C LEU A 332 -4.50 21.08 -11.04
N ILE A 333 -3.18 21.01 -11.20
CA ILE A 333 -2.24 22.01 -10.69
C ILE A 333 -1.14 22.25 -11.72
N ILE A 334 -0.81 23.52 -11.94
CA ILE A 334 0.37 23.95 -12.69
C ILE A 334 1.12 24.99 -11.85
N PHE A 335 2.42 24.79 -11.66
CA PHE A 335 3.30 25.77 -11.00
C PHE A 335 4.60 25.94 -11.78
N ALA A 336 5.11 27.17 -11.82
CA ALA A 336 6.43 27.47 -12.35
C ALA A 336 7.52 27.07 -11.35
N VAL A 337 8.55 26.36 -11.82
CA VAL A 337 9.69 25.89 -11.04
C VAL A 337 10.97 26.27 -11.79
N GLY A 338 11.53 27.43 -11.47
CA GLY A 338 12.65 28.00 -12.24
C GLY A 338 12.23 28.26 -13.69
N ASN A 339 12.84 27.54 -14.64
CA ASN A 339 12.54 27.67 -16.07
C ASN A 339 11.52 26.62 -16.58
N ASP A 340 11.06 25.72 -15.71
CA ASP A 340 10.20 24.60 -16.09
C ASP A 340 8.84 24.68 -15.39
N TYR A 341 7.88 23.87 -15.83
CA TYR A 341 6.53 23.79 -15.28
C TYR A 341 6.25 22.43 -14.65
N LEU A 342 5.88 22.44 -13.37
CA LEU A 342 5.39 21.26 -12.67
C LEU A 342 3.87 21.13 -12.88
N VAL A 343 3.45 19.99 -13.43
CA VAL A 343 2.06 19.72 -13.81
C VAL A 343 1.58 18.46 -13.09
N GLN A 344 0.50 18.58 -12.30
CA GLN A 344 -0.18 17.43 -11.68
C GLN A 344 -1.51 17.19 -12.38
N TYR A 345 -1.71 15.96 -12.86
CA TYR A 345 -2.94 15.52 -13.53
C TYR A 345 -3.94 14.89 -12.56
N SER A 346 -5.21 14.84 -12.95
CA SER A 346 -6.30 14.26 -12.16
C SER A 346 -6.18 12.75 -11.97
N ASN A 347 -5.47 12.06 -12.85
CA ASN A 347 -5.17 10.63 -12.71
C ASN A 347 -4.03 10.35 -11.69
N GLY A 348 -3.41 11.39 -11.14
CA GLY A 348 -2.32 11.30 -10.15
C GLY A 348 -0.92 11.28 -10.75
N ILE A 349 -0.77 11.43 -12.06
CA ILE A 349 0.54 11.61 -12.68
C ILE A 349 1.07 13.01 -12.33
N LEU A 350 2.35 13.10 -11.96
CA LEU A 350 3.11 14.32 -11.75
C LEU A 350 4.22 14.40 -12.81
N GLN A 351 4.29 15.49 -13.55
CA GLN A 351 5.30 15.71 -14.59
C GLN A 351 5.99 17.05 -14.40
N LEU A 352 7.29 17.08 -14.72
CA LEU A 352 8.02 18.34 -14.94
C LEU A 352 8.25 18.51 -16.45
N VAL A 353 7.76 19.61 -16.98
CA VAL A 353 7.75 19.93 -18.41
C VAL A 353 8.62 21.15 -18.65
N SER A 354 9.59 21.00 -19.55
CA SER A 354 10.38 22.10 -20.10
C SER A 354 9.84 22.48 -21.47
N GLU A 355 10.11 23.71 -21.94
CA GLU A 355 9.58 24.40 -23.14
C GLU A 355 9.15 23.56 -24.35
N SER A 356 9.74 22.37 -24.58
CA SER A 356 9.35 21.43 -25.64
C SER A 356 9.32 19.94 -25.26
N ASN A 357 9.73 19.53 -24.05
CA ASN A 357 9.84 18.12 -23.67
C ASN A 357 9.52 17.88 -22.18
N THR A 358 8.95 16.71 -21.89
CA THR A 358 8.83 16.19 -20.51
C THR A 358 10.21 15.76 -20.00
N ILE A 359 10.66 16.32 -18.88
CA ILE A 359 11.94 15.96 -18.25
C ILE A 359 11.80 14.61 -17.54
N TRP A 360 10.76 14.49 -16.70
CA TRP A 360 10.45 13.27 -15.98
C TRP A 360 8.94 13.17 -15.69
N GLU A 361 8.50 11.95 -15.43
CA GLU A 361 7.13 11.61 -15.06
C GLU A 361 7.15 10.71 -13.82
N ARG A 362 6.21 10.94 -12.91
CA ARG A 362 5.97 10.11 -11.73
C ARG A 362 4.51 9.76 -11.61
N ASP A 363 4.23 8.50 -11.31
CA ASP A 363 2.89 8.05 -10.99
C ASP A 363 2.69 8.04 -9.46
N GLU A 364 1.94 9.03 -8.97
CA GLU A 364 1.58 9.21 -7.55
C GLU A 364 0.14 8.75 -7.26
N SER A 365 -0.49 8.04 -8.19
CA SER A 365 -1.89 7.62 -8.08
C SER A 365 -2.14 6.59 -6.98
N ILE A 366 -1.20 5.67 -6.73
CA ILE A 366 -1.36 4.61 -5.72
C ILE A 366 -1.41 5.19 -4.31
N ALA A 367 -0.60 6.22 -4.04
CA ALA A 367 -0.63 6.96 -2.79
C ALA A 367 -1.94 7.74 -2.57
N ALA A 368 -2.74 7.94 -3.62
CA ALA A 368 -4.03 8.62 -3.58
C ALA A 368 -5.16 7.71 -3.05
N SER A 369 -5.01 7.25 -1.80
CA SER A 369 -5.94 6.39 -1.06
C SER A 369 -6.17 5.01 -1.71
N PRO A 370 -5.30 4.02 -1.48
CA PRO A 370 -5.48 2.68 -2.02
C PRO A 370 -6.65 1.97 -1.32
N ILE A 371 -7.66 1.52 -2.08
CA ILE A 371 -8.86 0.87 -1.52
C ILE A 371 -8.72 -0.65 -1.50
N ALA A 372 -8.13 -1.21 -2.55
CA ALA A 372 -7.96 -2.64 -2.70
C ALA A 372 -6.63 -2.98 -3.37
N GLY A 373 -6.05 -4.09 -2.93
CA GLY A 373 -4.80 -4.66 -3.43
C GLY A 373 -5.02 -6.15 -3.62
N LEU A 374 -4.88 -6.63 -4.85
CA LEU A 374 -5.18 -8.01 -5.21
C LEU A 374 -3.97 -8.62 -5.91
N PHE A 375 -3.63 -9.85 -5.52
CA PHE A 375 -2.64 -10.63 -6.23
C PHE A 375 -3.32 -11.49 -7.29
N VAL A 376 -2.82 -11.40 -8.51
CA VAL A 376 -3.31 -12.18 -9.65
C VAL A 376 -2.19 -13.11 -10.11
N GLN A 377 -2.48 -14.41 -10.12
CA GLN A 377 -1.55 -15.41 -10.60
C GLN A 377 -1.52 -15.40 -12.14
N LEU A 378 -0.31 -15.44 -12.69
CA LEU A 378 -0.12 -15.54 -14.13
C LEU A 378 -0.46 -16.96 -14.61
N PRO A 379 -1.11 -17.11 -15.77
CA PRO A 379 -1.27 -18.41 -16.39
C PRO A 379 0.11 -19.01 -16.71
N GLU A 380 0.25 -20.32 -16.51
CA GLU A 380 1.52 -21.03 -16.70
C GLU A 380 1.92 -21.04 -18.19
N THR A 381 2.78 -20.09 -18.59
CA THR A 381 3.14 -19.82 -20.00
C THR A 381 3.96 -20.93 -20.64
N ALA A 382 4.74 -21.68 -19.87
CA ALA A 382 5.62 -22.73 -20.36
C ALA A 382 4.87 -23.95 -20.92
N ALA A 383 3.54 -23.95 -20.85
CA ALA A 383 2.78 -25.14 -21.09
C ALA A 383 1.46 -24.92 -21.85
N LEU A 384 1.17 -23.80 -22.52
CA LEU A 384 -0.10 -23.73 -23.26
C LEU A 384 -0.22 -24.81 -24.37
N ASP A 385 0.87 -25.15 -25.06
CA ASP A 385 0.87 -26.24 -26.05
C ASP A 385 0.95 -27.64 -25.43
N THR A 386 1.69 -27.81 -24.33
CA THR A 386 1.82 -29.11 -23.64
C THR A 386 0.65 -29.40 -22.71
N VAL A 387 0.06 -28.39 -22.07
CA VAL A 387 -1.17 -28.42 -21.24
C VAL A 387 -2.40 -28.51 -22.11
N ALA A 388 -2.43 -27.99 -23.34
CA ALA A 388 -3.50 -28.35 -24.28
C ALA A 388 -3.47 -29.86 -24.57
N GLY A 389 -2.30 -30.43 -24.86
CA GLY A 389 -2.13 -31.88 -25.06
C GLY A 389 -2.34 -32.73 -23.80
N ILE A 390 -1.94 -32.23 -22.62
CA ILE A 390 -2.19 -32.88 -21.32
C ILE A 390 -3.64 -32.70 -20.87
N ARG A 391 -4.30 -31.57 -21.14
CA ARG A 391 -5.76 -31.40 -20.93
C ARG A 391 -6.53 -32.32 -21.86
N GLU A 392 -6.12 -32.48 -23.11
CA GLU A 392 -6.73 -33.46 -24.01
C GLU A 392 -6.55 -34.89 -23.48
N GLU A 393 -5.41 -35.20 -22.82
CA GLU A 393 -5.16 -36.48 -22.15
C GLU A 393 -5.99 -36.64 -20.86
N ILE A 394 -6.06 -35.61 -20.01
CA ILE A 394 -6.84 -35.59 -18.76
C ILE A 394 -8.34 -35.63 -19.07
N LEU A 395 -8.82 -34.91 -20.09
CA LEU A 395 -10.22 -34.97 -20.53
C LEU A 395 -10.58 -36.34 -21.12
N LEU A 396 -9.60 -37.10 -21.64
CA LEU A 396 -9.79 -38.49 -22.06
C LEU A 396 -9.74 -39.48 -20.89
N ASP A 397 -9.05 -39.14 -19.79
CA ASP A 397 -9.00 -39.93 -18.54
C ASP A 397 -10.20 -39.62 -17.60
N ASP A 398 -10.69 -38.38 -17.58
CA ASP A 398 -11.83 -37.89 -16.76
C ASP A 398 -13.20 -38.12 -17.44
N ALA A 399 -13.22 -38.31 -18.76
CA ALA A 399 -14.41 -38.79 -19.44
C ALA A 399 -14.70 -40.21 -18.95
N SER A 400 -15.61 -40.31 -17.99
CA SER A 400 -16.29 -41.50 -17.48
C SER A 400 -17.05 -42.30 -18.55
N ASP A 401 -16.68 -42.19 -19.82
CA ASP A 401 -17.14 -43.06 -20.88
C ASP A 401 -16.37 -44.37 -20.77
N SER A 402 -17.07 -45.40 -20.30
CA SER A 402 -16.69 -46.82 -20.22
C SER A 402 -16.08 -47.47 -21.50
N ASN A 403 -15.81 -46.69 -22.55
CA ASN A 403 -15.23 -47.08 -23.84
C ASN A 403 -13.96 -46.29 -24.22
N ALA A 404 -13.24 -45.69 -23.27
CA ALA A 404 -11.94 -45.08 -23.56
C ALA A 404 -10.93 -46.14 -24.05
N ASN A 405 -10.50 -46.03 -25.32
CA ASN A 405 -9.62 -47.00 -25.95
C ASN A 405 -8.18 -46.83 -25.44
N ILE A 406 -7.77 -47.64 -24.47
CA ILE A 406 -6.44 -47.61 -23.81
C ILE A 406 -5.29 -47.55 -24.83
N LEU A 407 -5.42 -48.26 -25.96
CA LEU A 407 -4.41 -48.26 -27.02
C LEU A 407 -4.28 -46.89 -27.70
N LEU A 408 -5.39 -46.19 -27.90
CA LEU A 408 -5.38 -44.84 -28.47
C LEU A 408 -4.71 -43.85 -27.51
N ALA A 409 -5.03 -43.92 -26.22
CA ALA A 409 -4.38 -43.11 -25.19
C ALA A 409 -2.87 -43.37 -25.14
N TYR A 410 -2.44 -44.64 -25.20
CA TYR A 410 -1.02 -45.01 -25.24
C TYR A 410 -0.32 -44.49 -26.50
N VAL A 411 -0.93 -44.65 -27.69
CA VAL A 411 -0.37 -44.13 -28.94
C VAL A 411 -0.23 -42.61 -28.87
N LYS A 412 -1.27 -41.89 -28.43
CA LYS A 412 -1.22 -40.44 -28.23
C LYS A 412 -0.09 -40.03 -27.29
N ARG A 413 0.09 -40.73 -26.16
CA ARG A 413 1.19 -40.49 -25.21
C ARG A 413 2.57 -40.69 -25.83
N VAL A 414 2.79 -41.78 -26.56
CA VAL A 414 4.07 -42.03 -27.24
C VAL A 414 4.34 -40.99 -28.33
N THR A 415 3.33 -40.62 -29.12
CA THR A 415 3.49 -39.57 -30.14
C THR A 415 3.82 -38.23 -29.52
N ARG A 416 3.20 -37.88 -28.38
CA ARG A 416 3.51 -36.66 -27.63
C ARG A 416 4.95 -36.69 -27.11
N HIS A 417 5.37 -37.76 -26.43
CA HIS A 417 6.75 -37.88 -25.96
C HIS A 417 7.79 -37.85 -27.08
N LEU A 418 7.47 -38.42 -28.25
CA LEU A 418 8.36 -38.33 -29.42
C LEU A 418 8.44 -36.91 -29.97
N HIS A 419 7.34 -36.15 -29.93
CA HIS A 419 7.31 -34.74 -30.27
C HIS A 419 8.11 -33.90 -29.26
N ASP A 420 7.89 -34.11 -27.96
CA ASP A 420 8.63 -33.46 -26.87
C ASP A 420 10.14 -33.74 -26.97
N LEU A 421 10.54 -34.96 -27.36
CA LEU A 421 11.95 -35.34 -27.54
C LEU A 421 12.67 -34.50 -28.60
N GLN A 422 11.95 -33.89 -29.55
CA GLN A 422 12.55 -32.99 -30.54
C GLN A 422 13.12 -31.72 -29.91
N THR A 423 12.58 -31.29 -28.76
CA THR A 423 13.08 -30.12 -28.01
C THR A 423 14.23 -30.47 -27.06
N PHE A 424 14.45 -31.77 -26.78
CA PHE A 424 15.49 -32.25 -25.86
C PHE A 424 16.91 -31.75 -26.17
N PRO A 425 17.39 -31.71 -27.43
CA PRO A 425 18.71 -31.17 -27.72
C PRO A 425 18.85 -29.70 -27.32
N ARG A 426 17.80 -28.89 -27.56
CA ARG A 426 17.78 -27.48 -27.14
C ARG A 426 17.76 -27.36 -25.62
N TYR A 427 16.98 -28.20 -24.93
CA TYR A 427 16.95 -28.28 -23.47
C TYR A 427 18.33 -28.61 -22.88
N VAL A 428 19.06 -29.59 -23.43
CA VAL A 428 20.40 -29.96 -22.94
C VAL A 428 21.40 -28.82 -23.15
N ILE A 429 21.36 -28.14 -24.30
CA ILE A 429 22.21 -26.97 -24.54
C ILE A 429 21.90 -25.86 -23.52
N ARG A 430 20.60 -25.59 -23.27
CA ARG A 430 20.17 -24.59 -22.29
C ARG A 430 20.57 -24.95 -20.86
N MET A 431 20.42 -26.22 -20.45
CA MET A 431 20.84 -26.74 -19.15
C MET A 431 22.36 -26.58 -18.93
N LEU A 432 23.15 -26.86 -19.97
CA LEU A 432 24.60 -26.67 -19.91
C LEU A 432 24.93 -25.18 -19.78
N GLN A 433 24.28 -24.31 -20.55
CA GLN A 433 24.48 -22.85 -20.46
C GLN A 433 24.11 -22.30 -19.07
N SER A 434 22.94 -22.66 -18.53
CA SER A 434 22.49 -22.19 -17.20
C SER A 434 23.29 -22.77 -16.02
N SER A 435 24.04 -23.85 -16.23
CA SER A 435 24.94 -24.39 -15.22
C SER A 435 26.27 -23.64 -15.12
N PHE A 436 26.62 -22.81 -16.12
CA PHE A 436 27.86 -22.05 -16.18
C PHE A 436 27.68 -20.52 -16.22
N MET A 437 26.50 -20.01 -16.59
CA MET A 437 26.17 -18.59 -16.67
C MET A 437 24.89 -18.28 -15.88
N PHE A 438 24.88 -17.14 -15.18
CA PHE A 438 23.65 -16.55 -14.64
C PHE A 438 22.88 -15.95 -15.82
N VAL A 439 21.64 -16.38 -16.05
CA VAL A 439 20.82 -15.91 -17.17
C VAL A 439 19.45 -15.54 -16.61
N ASP A 440 19.12 -14.25 -16.60
CA ASP A 440 17.89 -13.69 -15.99
C ASP A 440 16.60 -14.34 -16.52
N GLU A 441 16.59 -14.71 -17.81
CA GLU A 441 15.46 -15.41 -18.45
C GLU A 441 15.14 -16.77 -17.81
N VAL A 442 16.16 -17.47 -17.27
CA VAL A 442 15.99 -18.76 -16.58
C VAL A 442 15.40 -18.55 -15.18
N GLU A 443 15.71 -17.43 -14.52
CA GLU A 443 15.14 -17.11 -13.21
C GLU A 443 13.67 -16.70 -13.31
N LEU A 444 13.31 -15.94 -14.33
CA LEU A 444 11.91 -15.58 -14.60
C LEU A 444 11.05 -16.82 -14.88
N GLU A 445 11.52 -17.75 -15.72
CA GLU A 445 10.81 -19.02 -15.95
C GLU A 445 10.66 -19.84 -14.65
N ARG A 446 11.70 -19.86 -13.81
CA ARG A 446 11.66 -20.54 -12.53
C ARG A 446 10.67 -19.89 -11.57
N ALA A 447 10.63 -18.56 -11.54
CA ALA A 447 9.69 -17.78 -10.75
C ALA A 447 8.24 -18.01 -11.20
N ASN A 448 8.00 -18.10 -12.51
CA ASN A 448 6.69 -18.48 -13.08
C ASN A 448 6.28 -19.88 -12.63
N MET A 449 7.17 -20.88 -12.75
CA MET A 449 6.91 -22.25 -12.33
C MET A 449 6.59 -22.37 -10.83
N PHE A 450 7.22 -21.54 -10.00
CA PHE A 450 6.97 -21.49 -8.55
C PHE A 450 5.83 -20.54 -8.16
N GLY A 451 5.19 -19.88 -9.12
CA GLY A 451 4.12 -18.91 -8.86
C GLY A 451 4.59 -17.73 -8.00
N LEU A 452 5.87 -17.38 -8.05
CA LEU A 452 6.48 -16.23 -7.39
C LEU A 452 6.26 -14.94 -8.19
N HIS A 453 6.08 -15.08 -9.51
CA HIS A 453 5.75 -13.98 -10.41
C HIS A 453 4.23 -13.88 -10.54
N GLN A 454 3.68 -12.84 -9.92
CA GLN A 454 2.27 -12.48 -9.90
C GLN A 454 2.13 -10.99 -10.19
N TYR A 455 0.94 -10.55 -10.61
CA TYR A 455 0.62 -9.12 -10.69
C TYR A 455 -0.05 -8.67 -9.41
N PHE A 456 0.46 -7.60 -8.82
CA PHE A 456 -0.17 -6.91 -7.70
C PHE A 456 -0.97 -5.72 -8.24
N VAL A 457 -2.28 -5.88 -8.30
CA VAL A 457 -3.22 -4.87 -8.84
C VAL A 457 -3.73 -4.00 -7.70
N VAL A 458 -3.54 -2.69 -7.82
CA VAL A 458 -3.97 -1.69 -6.84
C VAL A 458 -5.00 -0.76 -7.46
N VAL A 459 -6.10 -0.53 -6.74
CA VAL A 459 -7.16 0.39 -7.14
C VAL A 459 -7.11 1.65 -6.28
N SER A 460 -6.91 2.80 -6.93
CA SER A 460 -6.84 4.11 -6.27
C SER A 460 -8.20 4.76 -6.15
N GLY A 461 -8.57 5.16 -4.93
CA GLY A 461 -9.89 5.70 -4.64
C GLY A 461 -10.12 7.15 -4.99
N ARG A 462 -9.07 7.97 -4.89
CA ARG A 462 -9.14 9.41 -5.15
C ARG A 462 -9.06 9.75 -6.64
N THR A 463 -8.23 9.01 -7.39
CA THR A 463 -7.96 9.25 -8.82
C THR A 463 -8.79 8.36 -9.75
N GLY A 464 -9.29 7.22 -9.26
CA GLY A 464 -9.94 6.22 -10.10
C GLY A 464 -9.00 5.52 -11.09
N ARG A 465 -7.69 5.55 -10.81
CA ARG A 465 -6.68 4.85 -11.60
C ARG A 465 -6.45 3.46 -11.03
N VAL A 466 -6.28 2.47 -11.92
CA VAL A 466 -5.96 1.08 -11.55
C VAL A 466 -4.61 0.72 -12.14
N VAL A 467 -3.71 0.23 -11.31
CA VAL A 467 -2.32 -0.05 -11.68
C VAL A 467 -1.96 -1.49 -11.34
N ALA A 468 -1.36 -2.21 -12.28
CA ALA A 468 -0.75 -3.51 -12.03
C ALA A 468 0.76 -3.41 -11.90
N LEU A 469 1.30 -3.92 -10.80
CA LEU A 469 2.72 -3.96 -10.50
C LEU A 469 3.24 -5.39 -10.61
N ASP A 470 4.41 -5.55 -11.24
CA ASP A 470 5.08 -6.84 -11.32
C ASP A 470 5.79 -7.17 -9.99
N THR A 471 5.43 -8.31 -9.38
CA THR A 471 6.03 -8.73 -8.10
C THR A 471 7.46 -9.26 -8.22
N PHE A 472 7.91 -9.66 -9.43
CA PHE A 472 9.24 -10.20 -9.70
C PHE A 472 10.18 -9.13 -10.29
N LEU A 473 9.71 -8.32 -11.25
CA LEU A 473 10.48 -7.24 -11.88
C LEU A 473 10.47 -5.95 -11.03
N LYS A 474 10.84 -6.06 -9.75
CA LYS A 474 11.03 -4.92 -8.82
C LYS A 474 9.87 -3.91 -8.73
N GLY A 475 8.63 -4.35 -8.97
CA GLY A 475 7.46 -3.48 -8.87
C GLY A 475 7.28 -2.53 -10.05
N GLU A 476 7.84 -2.85 -11.22
CA GLU A 476 7.56 -2.12 -12.46
C GLU A 476 6.06 -2.16 -12.80
N THR A 477 5.55 -1.04 -13.33
CA THR A 477 4.16 -0.96 -13.78
C THR A 477 4.01 -1.73 -15.10
N VAL A 478 3.20 -2.79 -15.09
CA VAL A 478 2.92 -3.60 -16.28
C VAL A 478 1.89 -2.90 -17.17
N TRP A 479 0.81 -2.43 -16.55
CA TRP A 479 -0.26 -1.67 -17.20
C TRP A 479 -0.90 -0.74 -16.17
N ALA A 480 -1.49 0.35 -16.67
CA ALA A 480 -2.27 1.30 -15.88
C ALA A 480 -3.50 1.75 -16.69
N ILE A 481 -4.64 1.86 -16.02
CA ILE A 481 -5.91 2.26 -16.61
C ILE A 481 -6.43 3.48 -15.88
N ASP A 482 -6.86 4.48 -16.66
CA ASP A 482 -7.47 5.69 -16.16
C ASP A 482 -9.00 5.67 -16.34
N GLY A 483 -9.70 6.49 -15.56
CA GLY A 483 -11.13 6.74 -15.75
C GLY A 483 -12.07 5.68 -15.20
N VAL A 484 -11.60 4.82 -14.28
CA VAL A 484 -12.49 3.87 -13.59
C VAL A 484 -13.35 4.63 -12.59
N ASN A 485 -14.66 4.41 -12.63
CA ASN A 485 -15.57 5.00 -11.67
C ASN A 485 -15.46 4.25 -10.33
N VAL A 486 -14.91 4.91 -9.30
CA VAL A 486 -14.74 4.34 -7.95
C VAL A 486 -15.73 4.97 -6.96
N GLY A 487 -16.78 5.64 -7.45
CA GLY A 487 -17.82 6.27 -6.64
C GLY A 487 -17.36 7.55 -5.93
N SER A 488 -18.26 8.14 -5.12
CA SER A 488 -17.96 9.30 -4.28
C SER A 488 -17.24 8.89 -2.99
N ASN A 489 -16.73 9.86 -2.22
CA ASN A 489 -16.05 9.63 -0.93
C ASN A 489 -14.69 8.89 -1.03
N ASN A 490 -13.86 9.23 -2.02
CA ASN A 490 -12.54 8.63 -2.27
C ASN A 490 -12.61 7.08 -2.36
N GLY A 491 -13.74 6.57 -2.86
CA GLY A 491 -14.03 5.16 -3.08
C GLY A 491 -14.00 4.24 -1.86
N LYS A 492 -14.07 4.77 -0.63
CA LYS A 492 -14.26 3.95 0.58
C LYS A 492 -15.52 3.07 0.54
N ASP A 493 -16.51 3.48 -0.25
CA ASP A 493 -17.78 2.78 -0.43
C ASP A 493 -17.75 1.80 -1.63
N THR A 494 -16.58 1.58 -2.24
CA THR A 494 -16.41 0.70 -3.40
C THR A 494 -15.81 -0.63 -2.98
N THR A 495 -16.35 -1.71 -3.55
CA THR A 495 -15.87 -3.07 -3.30
C THR A 495 -15.16 -3.61 -4.53
N VAL A 496 -14.04 -4.31 -4.31
CA VAL A 496 -13.22 -4.89 -5.37
C VAL A 496 -13.07 -6.38 -5.11
N ASN A 497 -13.43 -7.21 -6.09
CA ASN A 497 -13.37 -8.66 -5.99
C ASN A 497 -12.62 -9.23 -7.20
N LEU A 498 -11.83 -10.28 -6.98
CA LEU A 498 -11.16 -11.04 -8.04
C LEU A 498 -11.94 -12.33 -8.30
N VAL A 499 -12.41 -12.52 -9.53
CA VAL A 499 -13.01 -13.77 -9.99
C VAL A 499 -12.15 -14.30 -11.12
N GLU A 500 -11.51 -15.45 -10.89
CA GLU A 500 -10.53 -16.03 -11.81
C GLU A 500 -9.39 -15.04 -12.14
N THR A 501 -9.47 -14.38 -13.30
CA THR A 501 -8.51 -13.38 -13.78
C THR A 501 -9.07 -11.97 -13.87
N ASP A 502 -10.38 -11.79 -13.63
CA ASP A 502 -11.08 -10.54 -13.85
C ASP A 502 -11.35 -9.83 -12.51
N VAL A 503 -11.03 -8.54 -12.47
CA VAL A 503 -11.25 -7.66 -11.33
C VAL A 503 -12.58 -6.95 -11.50
N TYR A 504 -13.50 -7.18 -10.58
CA TYR A 504 -14.81 -6.54 -10.50
C TYR A 504 -14.75 -5.39 -9.51
N ILE A 505 -14.95 -4.17 -10.01
CA ILE A 505 -15.05 -2.95 -9.20
C ILE A 505 -16.51 -2.53 -9.18
N VAL A 506 -17.11 -2.54 -7.97
CA VAL A 506 -18.54 -2.27 -7.78
C VAL A 506 -18.69 -1.09 -6.85
N THR A 507 -19.24 0.01 -7.37
CA THR A 507 -19.49 1.23 -6.60
C THR A 507 -20.81 1.14 -5.83
N LYS A 508 -20.93 1.97 -4.79
CA LYS A 508 -22.17 2.15 -4.04
C LYS A 508 -23.39 2.49 -4.90
N THR A 509 -23.19 3.24 -5.99
CA THR A 509 -24.26 3.63 -6.90
C THR A 509 -24.69 2.50 -7.85
N GLY A 510 -24.05 1.33 -7.78
CA GLY A 510 -24.32 0.22 -8.67
C GLY A 510 -23.65 0.33 -10.03
N ALA A 511 -22.56 1.10 -10.16
CA ALA A 511 -21.71 1.02 -11.35
C ALA A 511 -20.75 -0.16 -11.18
N VAL A 512 -20.66 -1.01 -12.20
CA VAL A 512 -19.77 -2.18 -12.24
C VAL A 512 -18.80 -1.98 -13.38
N THR A 513 -17.51 -2.04 -13.08
CA THR A 513 -16.43 -2.08 -14.08
C THR A 513 -15.67 -3.39 -13.92
N VAL A 514 -15.51 -4.11 -15.03
CA VAL A 514 -14.78 -5.39 -15.09
C VAL A 514 -13.52 -5.18 -15.90
N ILE A 515 -12.40 -5.53 -15.29
CA ILE A 515 -11.06 -5.35 -15.86
C ILE A 515 -10.38 -6.70 -15.92
N ASN A 516 -9.86 -7.08 -17.08
CA ASN A 516 -8.98 -8.24 -17.17
C ASN A 516 -7.63 -7.88 -16.54
N ALA A 517 -7.27 -8.58 -15.47
CA ALA A 517 -6.13 -8.20 -14.66
C ALA A 517 -4.77 -8.53 -15.30
N LEU A 518 -4.74 -9.32 -16.38
CA LEU A 518 -3.52 -9.72 -17.06
C LEU A 518 -3.05 -8.66 -18.08
N ASN A 519 -3.99 -8.03 -18.79
CA ASN A 519 -3.70 -7.06 -19.84
C ASN A 519 -4.18 -5.64 -19.54
N GLY A 520 -5.02 -5.46 -18.52
CA GLY A 520 -5.60 -4.16 -18.19
C GLY A 520 -6.69 -3.70 -19.16
N GLU A 521 -7.34 -4.63 -19.88
CA GLU A 521 -8.46 -4.27 -20.76
C GLU A 521 -9.77 -4.19 -19.96
N ILE A 522 -10.52 -3.10 -20.14
CA ILE A 522 -11.87 -2.98 -19.59
C ILE A 522 -12.81 -3.83 -20.45
N THR A 523 -13.15 -5.02 -19.97
CA THR A 523 -14.04 -5.96 -20.67
C THR A 523 -15.48 -5.45 -20.67
N LYS A 524 -15.93 -4.84 -19.57
CA LYS A 524 -17.34 -4.53 -19.35
C LYS A 524 -17.54 -3.38 -18.37
N THR A 525 -18.39 -2.42 -18.73
CA THR A 525 -18.85 -1.35 -17.84
C THR A 525 -20.37 -1.27 -17.89
N GLU A 526 -21.04 -1.51 -16.77
CA GLU A 526 -22.51 -1.52 -16.69
C GLU A 526 -23.01 -0.80 -15.42
N GLN A 527 -24.19 -0.18 -15.54
CA GLN A 527 -24.92 0.37 -14.42
C GLN A 527 -26.06 -0.60 -14.08
N ILE A 528 -25.96 -1.29 -12.94
CA ILE A 528 -26.90 -2.36 -12.56
C ILE A 528 -28.08 -1.86 -11.72
N LEU A 529 -28.00 -0.66 -11.12
CA LEU A 529 -29.04 -0.08 -10.28
C LEU A 529 -29.64 1.21 -10.84
N SER A 530 -30.91 1.46 -10.50
CA SER A 530 -31.59 2.73 -10.71
C SER A 530 -31.14 3.79 -9.69
N THR A 531 -31.36 5.07 -9.99
CA THR A 531 -30.83 6.21 -9.21
C THR A 531 -31.24 6.22 -7.72
N ASP A 532 -32.34 5.56 -7.36
CA ASP A 532 -32.87 5.54 -5.99
C ASP A 532 -32.35 4.36 -5.15
N GLN A 533 -31.60 3.42 -5.76
CA GLN A 533 -31.06 2.23 -5.09
C GLN A 533 -29.53 2.31 -4.94
N VAL A 534 -29.05 1.71 -3.84
CA VAL A 534 -27.64 1.75 -3.46
C VAL A 534 -27.18 0.35 -3.08
N VAL A 535 -25.96 -0.02 -3.49
CA VAL A 535 -25.30 -1.27 -3.09
C VAL A 535 -24.86 -1.14 -1.63
N LEU A 536 -25.36 -2.04 -0.79
CA LEU A 536 -25.00 -2.15 0.63
C LEU A 536 -23.79 -3.08 0.83
N LYS A 537 -23.74 -4.19 0.09
CA LYS A 537 -22.71 -5.20 0.20
C LYS A 537 -22.64 -6.02 -1.09
N VAL A 538 -21.43 -6.36 -1.53
CA VAL A 538 -21.24 -7.39 -2.56
C VAL A 538 -21.09 -8.75 -1.88
N VAL A 539 -21.91 -9.71 -2.30
CA VAL A 539 -21.93 -11.07 -1.81
C VAL A 539 -21.34 -11.98 -2.88
N GLU A 540 -20.25 -12.65 -2.52
CA GLU A 540 -19.63 -13.65 -3.36
C GLU A 540 -20.15 -15.03 -2.96
N LEU A 541 -20.81 -15.69 -3.91
CA LEU A 541 -21.33 -17.04 -3.82
C LEU A 541 -20.53 -17.96 -4.76
N PRO A 542 -20.53 -19.29 -4.54
CA PRO A 542 -19.97 -20.23 -5.51
C PRO A 542 -20.59 -20.12 -6.91
N SER A 543 -21.85 -19.68 -6.99
CA SER A 543 -22.60 -19.43 -8.22
C SER A 543 -22.23 -18.12 -8.93
N GLY A 544 -21.52 -17.20 -8.27
CA GLY A 544 -21.22 -15.89 -8.84
C GLY A 544 -21.15 -14.74 -7.83
N LEU A 545 -21.06 -13.52 -8.36
CA LEU A 545 -21.07 -12.28 -7.59
C LEU A 545 -22.44 -11.60 -7.68
N TYR A 546 -22.97 -11.16 -6.54
CA TYR A 546 -24.27 -10.50 -6.44
C TYR A 546 -24.16 -9.22 -5.60
N ALA A 547 -24.82 -8.15 -6.04
CA ALA A 547 -24.95 -6.90 -5.28
C ALA A 547 -26.22 -6.93 -4.43
N TRP A 548 -26.09 -6.72 -3.12
CA TRP A 548 -27.22 -6.52 -2.23
C TRP A 548 -27.60 -5.04 -2.16
N THR A 549 -28.84 -4.72 -2.51
CA THR A 549 -29.37 -3.35 -2.60
C THR A 549 -30.13 -2.91 -1.35
N THR A 550 -30.44 -1.61 -1.26
CA THR A 550 -31.33 -1.02 -0.25
C THR A 550 -32.78 -1.52 -0.29
N SER A 551 -33.23 -2.10 -1.41
CA SER A 551 -34.54 -2.75 -1.53
C SER A 551 -34.56 -4.17 -0.96
N ASP A 552 -33.46 -4.64 -0.37
CA ASP A 552 -33.25 -6.03 0.04
C ASP A 552 -33.38 -7.04 -1.12
N GLU A 553 -32.98 -6.61 -2.32
CA GLU A 553 -32.88 -7.45 -3.51
C GLU A 553 -31.42 -7.79 -3.81
N LEU A 554 -31.19 -8.97 -4.41
CA LEU A 554 -29.89 -9.37 -4.95
C LEU A 554 -29.88 -9.21 -6.46
N VAL A 555 -29.00 -8.34 -6.95
CA VAL A 555 -28.79 -8.11 -8.37
C VAL A 555 -27.55 -8.87 -8.82
N THR A 556 -27.67 -9.66 -9.87
CA THR A 556 -26.56 -10.45 -10.43
C THR A 556 -25.52 -9.54 -11.07
N ILE A 557 -24.25 -9.67 -10.66
CA ILE A 557 -23.10 -8.99 -11.28
C ILE A 557 -22.41 -9.94 -12.26
N HIS A 558 -22.14 -11.16 -11.80
CA HIS A 558 -21.52 -12.24 -12.54
C HIS A 558 -22.12 -13.56 -12.10
N GLU A 559 -22.45 -14.45 -13.03
CA GLU A 559 -23.05 -15.76 -12.73
C GLU A 559 -22.31 -16.84 -13.52
N THR A 560 -21.78 -17.82 -12.81
CA THR A 560 -21.12 -19.01 -13.39
C THR A 560 -22.10 -20.15 -13.58
N ALA A 561 -22.99 -20.34 -12.61
CA ALA A 561 -24.03 -21.37 -12.62
C ALA A 561 -25.21 -20.90 -11.74
N PRO A 562 -26.45 -21.32 -12.05
CA PRO A 562 -27.60 -20.93 -11.24
C PRO A 562 -27.47 -21.49 -9.81
N PRO A 563 -27.76 -20.67 -8.77
CA PRO A 563 -27.67 -21.11 -7.38
C PRO A 563 -28.72 -22.19 -7.09
N THR A 564 -28.26 -23.40 -6.82
CA THR A 564 -29.12 -24.56 -6.49
C THR A 564 -29.32 -24.79 -4.99
N GLU A 565 -28.47 -24.19 -4.16
CA GLU A 565 -28.44 -24.38 -2.70
C GLU A 565 -28.87 -23.12 -1.94
N ILE A 566 -29.13 -23.28 -0.64
CA ILE A 566 -29.41 -22.15 0.27
C ILE A 566 -28.06 -21.62 0.78
N TYR A 567 -27.83 -20.32 0.60
CA TYR A 567 -26.63 -19.66 1.10
C TYR A 567 -26.93 -18.75 2.30
N TYR A 568 -25.93 -18.49 3.12
CA TYR A 568 -26.03 -17.63 4.30
C TYR A 568 -25.12 -16.42 4.12
N THR A 569 -25.64 -15.24 4.44
CA THR A 569 -24.86 -14.00 4.47
C THR A 569 -25.24 -13.18 5.69
N ASN A 570 -24.36 -12.27 6.07
CA ASN A 570 -24.56 -11.37 7.20
C ASN A 570 -24.38 -9.92 6.75
N ARG A 571 -25.02 -9.01 7.49
CA ARG A 571 -24.82 -7.57 7.38
C ARG A 571 -24.43 -7.03 8.74
N VAL A 572 -23.30 -6.34 8.77
CA VAL A 572 -22.79 -5.67 9.95
C VAL A 572 -23.14 -4.19 9.79
N ASN A 573 -23.91 -3.67 10.74
CA ASN A 573 -24.16 -2.24 10.93
C ASN A 573 -23.31 -1.75 12.12
N GLU A 574 -23.38 -0.45 12.43
CA GLU A 574 -22.62 0.14 13.54
C GLU A 574 -23.04 -0.40 14.91
N ASP A 575 -24.32 -0.72 15.09
CA ASP A 575 -24.94 -1.11 16.38
C ASP A 575 -25.47 -2.55 16.40
N SER A 576 -25.52 -3.21 15.24
CA SER A 576 -26.25 -4.47 15.07
C SER A 576 -25.69 -5.31 13.93
N VAL A 577 -25.84 -6.63 14.05
CA VAL A 577 -25.51 -7.59 13.00
C VAL A 577 -26.72 -8.43 12.67
N TRP A 578 -27.05 -8.52 11.39
CA TRP A 578 -28.22 -9.25 10.91
C TRP A 578 -27.79 -10.40 10.01
N GLY A 579 -28.44 -11.55 10.16
CA GLY A 579 -28.26 -12.74 9.33
C GLY A 579 -29.38 -12.93 8.32
N TYR A 580 -29.01 -13.40 7.14
CA TYR A 580 -29.91 -13.60 6.01
C TYR A 580 -29.66 -14.93 5.32
N THR A 581 -30.73 -15.54 4.83
CA THR A 581 -30.69 -16.67 3.90
C THR A 581 -30.98 -16.20 2.49
N ILE A 582 -30.25 -16.77 1.54
CA ILE A 582 -30.39 -16.56 0.11
C ILE A 582 -30.91 -17.87 -0.48
N SER A 583 -32.13 -17.83 -1.02
CA SER A 583 -32.77 -18.97 -1.66
C SER A 583 -33.19 -18.63 -3.09
N ALA A 584 -33.15 -19.63 -3.98
CA ALA A 584 -33.70 -19.49 -5.32
C ALA A 584 -35.23 -19.32 -5.27
N GLY A 585 -35.71 -18.20 -5.79
CA GLY A 585 -37.12 -17.85 -5.95
C GLY A 585 -37.70 -18.32 -7.29
N ALA A 586 -38.91 -17.86 -7.60
CA ALA A 586 -39.52 -18.09 -8.91
C ALA A 586 -38.74 -17.35 -10.01
N GLU A 587 -38.64 -17.96 -11.19
CA GLU A 587 -37.95 -17.40 -12.38
C GLU A 587 -36.46 -17.09 -12.20
N GLY A 588 -35.76 -17.76 -11.28
CA GLY A 588 -34.30 -17.61 -11.10
C GLY A 588 -33.86 -16.37 -10.31
N SER A 589 -34.83 -15.60 -9.78
CA SER A 589 -34.54 -14.50 -8.84
C SER A 589 -34.05 -15.03 -7.49
N LEU A 590 -33.14 -14.32 -6.83
CA LEU A 590 -32.66 -14.66 -5.49
C LEU A 590 -33.48 -13.92 -4.43
N VAL A 591 -34.09 -14.67 -3.52
CA VAL A 591 -34.87 -14.10 -2.41
C VAL A 591 -34.02 -14.05 -1.15
N LEU A 592 -33.82 -12.84 -0.62
CA LEU A 592 -33.22 -12.59 0.69
C LEU A 592 -34.28 -12.68 1.79
N THR A 593 -34.04 -13.52 2.78
CA THR A 593 -34.92 -13.64 3.96
C THR A 593 -34.09 -13.45 5.22
N LYS A 594 -34.46 -12.45 6.05
CA LYS A 594 -33.80 -12.20 7.33
C LYS A 594 -34.11 -13.34 8.30
N THR A 595 -33.08 -13.94 8.88
CA THR A 595 -33.21 -15.10 9.78
C THR A 595 -32.98 -14.75 11.25
N TRP A 596 -31.98 -13.93 11.56
CA TRP A 596 -31.64 -13.55 12.92
C TRP A 596 -31.09 -12.11 13.00
N SER A 597 -31.08 -11.54 14.20
CA SER A 597 -30.46 -10.25 14.50
C SER A 597 -29.80 -10.27 15.86
N PHE A 598 -28.58 -9.74 15.92
CA PHE A 598 -27.78 -9.53 17.11
C PHE A 598 -27.62 -8.02 17.29
N ASN A 599 -28.02 -7.47 18.44
CA ASN A 599 -27.88 -6.05 18.74
C ASN A 599 -26.87 -5.88 19.86
N LEU A 600 -26.00 -4.88 19.73
CA LEU A 600 -25.06 -4.52 20.78
C LEU A 600 -25.78 -3.79 21.93
N ASP A 601 -25.13 -3.79 23.10
CA ASP A 601 -25.60 -3.00 24.23
C ASP A 601 -25.56 -1.49 23.89
N HIS A 602 -26.43 -0.70 24.54
CA HIS A 602 -26.48 0.75 24.31
C HIS A 602 -25.12 1.40 24.58
N GLY A 603 -24.65 2.24 23.65
CA GLY A 603 -23.38 2.95 23.77
C GLY A 603 -22.17 2.18 23.24
N TYR A 604 -22.35 0.96 22.73
CA TYR A 604 -21.32 0.24 21.98
C TYR A 604 -21.47 0.44 20.47
N ALA A 605 -20.35 0.60 19.78
CA ALA A 605 -20.28 0.61 18.32
C ALA A 605 -19.28 -0.45 17.84
N VAL A 606 -19.54 -1.07 16.69
CA VAL A 606 -18.63 -2.02 16.05
C VAL A 606 -17.36 -1.28 15.61
N ALA A 607 -16.22 -1.66 16.20
CA ALA A 607 -14.91 -1.12 15.85
C ALA A 607 -14.30 -1.89 14.67
N THR A 608 -14.36 -3.22 14.70
CA THR A 608 -13.83 -4.07 13.63
C THR A 608 -14.49 -5.45 13.65
N THR A 609 -14.46 -6.13 12.50
CA THR A 609 -14.93 -7.50 12.35
C THR A 609 -13.89 -8.33 11.61
N ALA A 610 -13.85 -9.62 11.91
CA ALA A 610 -13.01 -10.55 11.19
C ALA A 610 -13.75 -11.84 10.88
N THR A 611 -13.50 -12.36 9.69
CA THR A 611 -13.87 -13.70 9.27
C THR A 611 -12.62 -14.43 8.80
N ARG A 612 -12.71 -15.76 8.70
CA ARG A 612 -11.61 -16.57 8.20
C ARG A 612 -11.29 -16.20 6.74
N PRO A 613 -10.02 -15.99 6.37
CA PRO A 613 -9.64 -15.78 4.97
C PRO A 613 -10.07 -16.95 4.08
N LYS A 614 -10.69 -16.66 2.93
CA LYS A 614 -11.22 -17.69 2.02
C LYS A 614 -10.16 -18.63 1.46
N LEU A 615 -8.96 -18.09 1.21
CA LEU A 615 -7.83 -18.85 0.66
C LEU A 615 -7.16 -19.76 1.70
N ASP A 616 -7.48 -19.61 2.99
CA ASP A 616 -6.85 -20.38 4.07
C ASP A 616 -7.46 -21.79 4.19
N LYS A 617 -6.64 -22.83 4.02
CA LYS A 617 -7.07 -24.24 4.10
C LYS A 617 -6.61 -24.91 5.39
N THR A 618 -7.43 -25.82 5.93
CA THR A 618 -7.09 -26.59 7.12
C THR A 618 -6.68 -28.01 6.74
N ILE A 619 -5.54 -28.47 7.27
CA ILE A 619 -5.06 -29.83 7.03
C ILE A 619 -5.19 -30.70 8.28
N ASN A 620 -4.84 -30.15 9.45
CA ASN A 620 -4.80 -30.91 10.68
C ASN A 620 -5.99 -30.57 11.58
N ILE A 621 -6.78 -31.60 11.92
CA ILE A 621 -7.98 -31.53 12.77
C ILE A 621 -7.68 -31.35 14.27
N GLY A 622 -6.46 -31.64 14.72
CA GLY A 622 -6.16 -31.64 16.16
C GLY A 622 -4.69 -31.37 16.47
N GLN A 623 -4.42 -30.78 17.62
CA GLN A 623 -3.07 -30.56 18.12
C GLN A 623 -2.64 -31.76 18.98
N VAL A 624 -1.50 -32.36 18.65
CA VAL A 624 -0.93 -33.47 19.44
C VAL A 624 -0.20 -32.90 20.66
N LEU A 625 -0.55 -33.36 21.85
CA LEU A 625 0.05 -33.01 23.14
C LEU A 625 1.26 -33.91 23.45
N GLU A 626 2.01 -33.60 24.51
CA GLU A 626 3.26 -34.30 24.84
C GLU A 626 3.07 -35.78 25.17
N ASP A 627 1.96 -36.11 25.84
CA ASP A 627 1.53 -37.47 26.17
C ASP A 627 0.96 -38.23 24.95
N ARG A 628 1.07 -37.65 23.74
CA ARG A 628 0.52 -38.12 22.46
C ARG A 628 -1.00 -38.13 22.42
N SER A 629 -1.68 -37.56 23.41
CA SER A 629 -3.09 -37.28 23.30
C SER A 629 -3.33 -36.13 22.32
N VAL A 630 -4.55 -36.02 21.80
CA VAL A 630 -4.91 -35.04 20.78
C VAL A 630 -5.99 -34.11 21.31
N LEU A 631 -5.75 -32.81 21.21
CA LEU A 631 -6.75 -31.79 21.46
C LEU A 631 -7.38 -31.41 20.12
N TYR A 632 -8.67 -31.72 19.94
CA TYR A 632 -9.36 -31.45 18.68
C TYR A 632 -9.71 -29.97 18.55
N LYS A 633 -9.36 -29.40 17.40
CA LYS A 633 -9.55 -27.98 17.11
C LYS A 633 -11.00 -27.70 16.78
N TYR A 634 -11.49 -26.54 17.18
CA TYR A 634 -12.82 -26.09 16.81
C TYR A 634 -12.83 -25.51 15.40
N LEU A 635 -13.15 -26.34 14.41
CA LEU A 635 -13.10 -26.00 12.98
C LEU A 635 -14.48 -25.66 12.42
N HIS A 636 -15.07 -24.57 12.90
CA HIS A 636 -16.34 -24.05 12.38
C HIS A 636 -16.08 -23.06 11.23
N ALA A 637 -16.68 -23.32 10.06
CA ALA A 637 -16.49 -22.48 8.87
C ALA A 637 -17.24 -21.14 8.93
N ASN A 638 -18.37 -21.11 9.65
CA ASN A 638 -19.31 -19.98 9.67
C ASN A 638 -19.11 -19.12 10.92
N LEU A 639 -17.86 -18.77 11.23
CA LEU A 639 -17.49 -17.96 12.39
C LEU A 639 -17.31 -16.49 12.00
N LEU A 640 -17.92 -15.59 12.79
CA LEU A 640 -17.71 -14.15 12.73
C LEU A 640 -17.22 -13.65 14.09
N SER A 641 -16.09 -12.98 14.09
CA SER A 641 -15.57 -12.28 15.26
C SER A 641 -15.90 -10.79 15.16
N ILE A 642 -16.40 -10.21 16.25
CA ILE A 642 -16.78 -8.79 16.34
C ILE A 642 -16.06 -8.18 17.53
N ALA A 643 -15.42 -7.02 17.34
CA ALA A 643 -14.95 -6.17 18.42
C ALA A 643 -15.80 -4.89 18.45
N ALA A 644 -16.42 -4.62 19.59
CA ALA A 644 -17.27 -3.45 19.83
C ALA A 644 -16.71 -2.62 20.98
N ILE A 645 -16.63 -1.31 20.80
CA ILE A 645 -16.09 -0.39 21.80
C ILE A 645 -17.16 0.60 22.26
N SER A 646 -17.17 0.89 23.56
CA SER A 646 -17.92 1.99 24.13
C SER A 646 -16.97 3.13 24.48
N SER A 647 -17.10 4.25 23.78
CA SER A 647 -16.28 5.45 23.99
C SER A 647 -16.59 6.14 25.32
N GLU A 648 -17.83 6.06 25.80
CA GLU A 648 -18.25 6.68 27.07
C GLU A 648 -17.71 5.89 28.27
N ASP A 649 -17.86 4.56 28.24
CA ASP A 649 -17.47 3.70 29.35
C ASP A 649 -16.02 3.20 29.30
N ARG A 650 -15.31 3.43 28.17
CA ARG A 650 -13.94 2.91 27.92
C ARG A 650 -13.87 1.39 28.05
N ARG A 651 -14.86 0.70 27.49
CA ARG A 651 -14.98 -0.77 27.52
C ARG A 651 -14.96 -1.36 26.12
N LEU A 652 -14.30 -2.50 25.98
CA LEU A 652 -14.21 -3.27 24.75
C LEU A 652 -14.87 -4.63 24.97
N GLN A 653 -15.86 -4.96 24.14
CA GLN A 653 -16.47 -6.27 24.08
C GLN A 653 -16.04 -6.99 22.80
N VAL A 654 -15.59 -8.23 22.93
CA VAL A 654 -15.25 -9.09 21.80
C VAL A 654 -16.19 -10.28 21.80
N PHE A 655 -16.84 -10.53 20.66
CA PHE A 655 -17.82 -11.60 20.46
C PHE A 655 -17.36 -12.56 19.37
N LEU A 656 -17.63 -13.85 19.57
CA LEU A 656 -17.54 -14.89 18.55
C LEU A 656 -18.94 -15.43 18.27
N LEU A 657 -19.40 -15.28 17.04
CA LEU A 657 -20.75 -15.62 16.59
C LEU A 657 -20.73 -16.68 15.50
N ASP A 658 -21.77 -17.52 15.46
CA ASP A 658 -22.10 -18.33 14.28
C ASP A 658 -22.91 -17.48 13.28
N THR A 659 -22.42 -17.32 12.05
CA THR A 659 -23.08 -16.50 11.02
C THR A 659 -24.36 -17.13 10.46
N VAL A 660 -24.58 -18.43 10.67
CA VAL A 660 -25.78 -19.12 10.20
C VAL A 660 -26.93 -18.93 11.19
N THR A 661 -26.68 -19.11 12.49
CA THR A 661 -27.73 -19.08 13.53
C THR A 661 -27.78 -17.79 14.34
N GLY A 662 -26.71 -16.99 14.34
CA GLY A 662 -26.58 -15.81 15.20
C GLY A 662 -26.26 -16.14 16.66
N ARG A 663 -25.97 -17.40 16.99
CA ARG A 663 -25.62 -17.82 18.36
C ARG A 663 -24.28 -17.21 18.76
N VAL A 664 -24.23 -16.57 19.92
CA VAL A 664 -22.97 -16.18 20.58
C VAL A 664 -22.32 -17.43 21.15
N LEU A 665 -21.14 -17.77 20.61
CA LEU A 665 -20.35 -18.93 21.04
C LEU A 665 -19.41 -18.57 22.19
N HIS A 666 -18.86 -17.36 22.17
CA HIS A 666 -18.02 -16.83 23.24
C HIS A 666 -18.09 -15.29 23.26
N ALA A 667 -17.93 -14.71 24.45
CA ALA A 667 -17.91 -13.27 24.64
C ALA A 667 -16.94 -12.89 25.76
N LYS A 668 -16.25 -11.76 25.59
CA LYS A 668 -15.29 -11.24 26.56
C LYS A 668 -15.40 -9.73 26.65
N GLU A 669 -15.25 -9.19 27.84
CA GLU A 669 -15.22 -7.75 28.10
C GLU A 669 -13.88 -7.35 28.72
N HIS A 670 -13.32 -6.23 28.24
CA HIS A 670 -12.12 -5.58 28.75
C HIS A 670 -12.48 -4.16 29.20
N ASN A 671 -11.96 -3.78 30.37
CA ASN A 671 -12.19 -2.45 30.96
C ASN A 671 -10.98 -1.54 30.71
N GLU A 672 -11.19 -0.23 30.82
CA GLU A 672 -10.13 0.81 30.79
C GLU A 672 -9.34 0.83 29.47
N VAL A 673 -10.05 0.66 28.34
CA VAL A 673 -9.50 0.70 26.98
C VAL A 673 -9.52 2.11 26.43
N ASP A 674 -8.45 2.52 25.75
CA ASP A 674 -8.36 3.83 25.09
C ASP A 674 -9.15 3.83 23.76
N PRO A 675 -10.27 4.58 23.66
CA PRO A 675 -11.08 4.61 22.44
C PRO A 675 -10.46 5.43 21.31
N ALA A 676 -9.41 6.22 21.57
CA ALA A 676 -8.72 6.99 20.53
C ALA A 676 -7.75 6.12 19.70
N ARG A 677 -7.52 4.87 20.12
CA ARG A 677 -6.59 3.93 19.47
C ARG A 677 -7.37 2.89 18.68
N ASP A 678 -6.82 2.49 17.54
CA ASP A 678 -7.45 1.48 16.68
C ASP A 678 -7.44 0.11 17.35
N ILE A 679 -8.50 -0.65 17.07
CA ILE A 679 -8.61 -2.05 17.43
C ILE A 679 -8.43 -2.86 16.15
N ALA A 680 -7.42 -3.71 16.12
CA ALA A 680 -7.23 -4.64 15.02
C ALA A 680 -7.63 -6.05 15.47
N LEU A 681 -8.30 -6.79 14.59
CA LEU A 681 -8.81 -8.13 14.85
C LEU A 681 -8.58 -8.99 13.61
N VAL A 682 -8.12 -10.22 13.81
CA VAL A 682 -7.96 -11.19 12.73
C VAL A 682 -8.34 -12.59 13.20
N GLN A 683 -9.02 -13.32 12.32
CA GLN A 683 -9.51 -14.67 12.60
C GLN A 683 -8.74 -15.68 11.73
N GLY A 684 -8.07 -16.62 12.38
CA GLY A 684 -7.40 -17.73 11.74
C GLY A 684 -8.28 -18.98 11.63
N GLU A 685 -7.61 -20.13 11.55
CA GLU A 685 -8.23 -21.45 11.40
C GLU A 685 -9.19 -21.84 12.55
N HIS A 686 -8.70 -21.81 13.79
CA HIS A 686 -9.41 -22.21 15.01
C HIS A 686 -9.13 -21.22 16.14
N TRP A 687 -8.67 -20.03 15.80
CA TRP A 687 -8.17 -19.05 16.76
C TRP A 687 -8.39 -17.64 16.23
N LEU A 688 -8.39 -16.67 17.12
CA LEU A 688 -8.43 -15.26 16.77
C LEU A 688 -7.39 -14.49 17.58
N VAL A 689 -6.93 -13.39 16.99
CA VAL A 689 -5.98 -12.45 17.62
C VAL A 689 -6.53 -11.06 17.47
N TYR A 690 -6.50 -10.29 18.55
CA TYR A 690 -6.86 -8.88 18.52
C TYR A 690 -5.93 -8.04 19.38
N THR A 691 -5.80 -6.78 19.01
CA THR A 691 -5.02 -5.78 19.74
C THR A 691 -5.91 -4.65 20.22
N TYR A 692 -5.61 -4.14 21.42
CA TYR A 692 -6.25 -2.95 21.98
C TYR A 692 -5.27 -2.24 22.91
N THR A 693 -5.44 -0.94 23.08
CA THR A 693 -4.62 -0.16 24.02
C THR A 693 -5.32 -0.10 25.37
N ALA A 694 -4.71 -0.72 26.38
CA ALA A 694 -5.19 -0.69 27.75
C ALA A 694 -4.49 0.41 28.55
N THR A 695 -5.21 1.06 29.46
CA THR A 695 -4.62 2.04 30.40
C THR A 695 -4.24 1.41 31.74
N VAL A 696 -4.87 0.29 32.13
CA VAL A 696 -4.66 -0.45 33.39
C VAL A 696 -4.48 -1.95 33.08
N PRO A 697 -3.61 -2.72 33.77
CA PRO A 697 -2.70 -2.33 34.86
C PRO A 697 -1.43 -1.59 34.42
N THR A 698 -1.07 -1.68 33.14
CA THR A 698 0.05 -0.94 32.53
C THR A 698 -0.43 -0.31 31.24
N LEU A 699 -0.18 0.99 31.09
CA LEU A 699 -0.44 1.69 29.84
C LEU A 699 0.38 1.04 28.73
N GLY A 700 -0.31 0.52 27.72
CA GLY A 700 0.35 -0.10 26.58
C GLY A 700 -0.62 -0.92 25.75
N GLU A 701 -0.15 -1.24 24.55
CA GLU A 701 -0.89 -2.11 23.67
C GLU A 701 -0.82 -3.56 24.13
N GLN A 702 -1.99 -4.17 24.26
CA GLN A 702 -2.20 -5.57 24.60
C GLN A 702 -2.61 -6.32 23.35
N LEU A 703 -2.02 -7.50 23.16
CA LEU A 703 -2.39 -8.47 22.14
C LEU A 703 -2.98 -9.68 22.85
N THR A 704 -4.25 -9.97 22.57
CA THR A 704 -4.99 -11.08 23.18
C THR A 704 -5.38 -12.11 22.14
N ILE A 705 -5.34 -13.37 22.55
CA ILE A 705 -5.40 -14.53 21.67
C ILE A 705 -6.35 -15.53 22.26
N TRP A 706 -7.24 -16.04 21.42
CA TRP A 706 -8.13 -17.14 21.77
C TRP A 706 -7.83 -18.33 20.88
N ASP A 707 -7.47 -19.47 21.47
CA ASP A 707 -7.47 -20.76 20.79
C ASP A 707 -8.76 -21.50 21.11
N LEU A 708 -9.46 -21.97 20.07
CA LEU A 708 -10.75 -22.63 20.14
C LEU A 708 -10.57 -24.15 19.94
N TYR A 709 -11.03 -24.94 20.91
CA TYR A 709 -11.01 -26.40 20.87
C TYR A 709 -12.42 -26.97 21.07
N GLU A 710 -12.64 -28.21 20.62
CA GLU A 710 -13.93 -28.89 20.80
C GLU A 710 -14.22 -29.24 22.27
N SER A 711 -13.18 -29.58 23.04
CA SER A 711 -13.26 -29.95 24.44
C SER A 711 -11.97 -29.60 25.17
N GLY A 712 -12.06 -29.32 26.47
CA GLY A 712 -10.88 -29.19 27.33
C GLY A 712 -10.24 -30.52 27.72
N LYS A 713 -10.88 -31.66 27.43
CA LYS A 713 -10.33 -32.99 27.72
C LYS A 713 -9.60 -33.56 26.48
N PRO A 714 -8.36 -34.04 26.63
CA PRO A 714 -7.64 -34.66 25.52
C PRO A 714 -8.34 -35.92 25.00
N ASN A 715 -8.16 -36.22 23.71
CA ASN A 715 -8.76 -37.34 22.97
C ASN A 715 -10.29 -37.37 22.99
N GLN A 716 -10.95 -36.28 23.36
CA GLN A 716 -12.40 -36.18 23.32
C GLN A 716 -12.80 -35.28 22.15
N ARG A 717 -13.44 -35.88 21.15
CA ARG A 717 -14.20 -35.13 20.16
C ARG A 717 -15.55 -34.77 20.75
N ALA A 718 -16.07 -33.62 20.37
CA ALA A 718 -17.43 -33.26 20.73
C ALA A 718 -18.47 -33.97 19.84
N TYR A 719 -18.02 -34.54 18.72
CA TYR A 719 -18.84 -35.30 17.77
C TYR A 719 -18.28 -36.69 17.52
N ASP A 720 -19.16 -37.65 17.25
CA ASP A 720 -18.77 -39.00 16.85
C ASP A 720 -18.18 -39.01 15.42
N ASN A 721 -17.33 -39.99 15.15
CA ASN A 721 -16.67 -40.10 13.85
C ASN A 721 -17.69 -40.46 12.76
N GLY A 722 -18.03 -39.49 11.89
CA GLY A 722 -18.82 -39.71 10.67
C GLY A 722 -20.10 -38.87 10.56
N GLU A 723 -20.46 -38.10 11.59
CA GLU A 723 -21.59 -37.17 11.49
C GLU A 723 -21.18 -35.90 10.73
N GLU A 724 -22.04 -35.47 9.80
CA GLU A 724 -21.85 -34.24 9.05
C GLU A 724 -22.13 -33.03 9.93
N TYR A 725 -21.27 -32.01 9.82
CA TYR A 725 -21.34 -30.80 10.60
C TYR A 725 -22.53 -29.92 10.16
N SER A 726 -23.40 -29.52 11.10
CA SER A 726 -24.48 -28.57 10.80
C SER A 726 -24.70 -27.56 11.93
N SER A 727 -24.71 -26.27 11.57
CA SER A 727 -25.03 -25.16 12.48
C SER A 727 -26.42 -25.26 13.13
N PHE A 728 -27.37 -25.99 12.51
CA PHE A 728 -28.73 -26.16 13.03
C PHE A 728 -28.92 -27.39 13.91
N SER A 729 -27.94 -28.30 13.91
CA SER A 729 -27.97 -29.41 14.84
C SER A 729 -27.84 -28.84 16.27
N GLY A 730 -28.74 -29.23 17.17
CA GLY A 730 -28.67 -28.86 18.59
C GLY A 730 -27.45 -29.43 19.32
N LEU A 731 -26.56 -30.09 18.57
CA LEU A 731 -25.33 -30.73 19.01
C LEU A 731 -24.11 -29.80 18.90
N LEU A 732 -24.26 -28.55 18.40
CA LEU A 732 -23.15 -27.62 18.27
C LEU A 732 -22.60 -27.24 19.67
N PRO A 733 -21.43 -27.80 20.06
CA PRO A 733 -20.85 -27.61 21.37
C PRO A 733 -20.25 -26.21 21.43
N GLU A 734 -20.29 -25.62 22.61
CA GLU A 734 -19.58 -24.37 22.85
C GLU A 734 -18.07 -24.63 22.80
N PRO A 735 -17.31 -23.78 22.10
CA PRO A 735 -15.87 -23.97 22.00
C PRO A 735 -15.24 -23.86 23.39
N TYR A 736 -14.32 -24.77 23.69
CA TYR A 736 -13.41 -24.62 24.81
C TYR A 736 -12.33 -23.59 24.43
N VAL A 737 -12.43 -22.39 24.99
CA VAL A 737 -11.57 -21.26 24.67
C VAL A 737 -10.40 -21.19 25.64
N LEU A 738 -9.18 -21.22 25.11
CA LEU A 738 -7.96 -20.91 25.84
C LEU A 738 -7.53 -19.49 25.49
N GLU A 739 -7.44 -18.63 26.50
CA GLU A 739 -7.12 -17.22 26.35
C GLU A 739 -5.75 -16.88 26.94
N LYS A 740 -4.99 -16.03 26.24
CA LYS A 740 -3.76 -15.42 26.77
C LYS A 740 -3.57 -14.02 26.20
N SER A 741 -3.12 -13.11 27.05
CA SER A 741 -2.83 -11.70 26.70
C SER A 741 -1.35 -11.39 26.91
N PHE A 742 -0.79 -10.60 25.99
CA PHE A 742 0.61 -10.22 25.98
C PHE A 742 0.74 -8.70 25.81
N LEU A 743 1.72 -8.09 26.47
CA LEU A 743 2.11 -6.71 26.19
C LEU A 743 3.02 -6.69 24.96
N THR A 744 2.64 -5.95 23.93
CA THR A 744 3.39 -5.94 22.65
C THR A 744 4.67 -5.12 22.75
N GLY A 745 4.62 -3.99 23.46
CA GLY A 745 5.73 -3.05 23.61
C GLY A 745 6.06 -2.23 22.36
N ILE A 746 5.14 -2.19 21.40
CA ILE A 746 5.16 -1.31 20.22
C ILE A 746 4.25 -0.10 20.45
N SER A 747 4.39 0.95 19.62
CA SER A 747 3.69 2.23 19.75
C SER A 747 2.22 2.22 19.30
N GLY A 748 1.66 1.03 19.01
CA GLY A 748 0.31 0.82 18.50
C GLY A 748 0.31 0.02 17.18
N THR A 749 -0.71 -0.82 17.00
CA THR A 749 -0.99 -1.59 15.79
C THR A 749 -2.07 -0.87 14.99
N ALA A 750 -1.79 -0.58 13.72
CA ALA A 750 -2.77 -0.04 12.79
C ALA A 750 -3.63 -1.16 12.18
N LYS A 751 -3.01 -2.30 11.82
CA LYS A 751 -3.71 -3.40 11.14
C LYS A 751 -3.08 -4.76 11.44
N LEU A 752 -3.91 -5.79 11.45
CA LEU A 752 -3.49 -7.19 11.53
C LEU A 752 -3.77 -7.90 10.20
N GLY A 753 -2.88 -8.80 9.82
CA GLY A 753 -3.03 -9.68 8.67
C GLY A 753 -2.52 -11.09 8.97
N LEU A 754 -2.82 -12.03 8.09
CA LEU A 754 -2.31 -13.41 8.18
C LEU A 754 -1.57 -13.77 6.91
N THR A 755 -0.53 -14.59 7.03
CA THR A 755 0.07 -15.27 5.89
C THR A 755 -0.82 -16.40 5.42
N VAL A 756 -1.08 -16.49 4.11
CA VAL A 756 -1.86 -17.57 3.51
C VAL A 756 -1.02 -18.35 2.50
N THR A 757 -1.09 -19.68 2.56
CA THR A 757 -0.40 -20.58 1.62
C THR A 757 -1.37 -21.54 0.95
N LYS A 758 -0.91 -22.19 -0.11
CA LYS A 758 -1.74 -22.97 -1.04
C LYS A 758 -2.53 -24.10 -0.37
N HIS A 759 -1.94 -24.76 0.61
CA HIS A 759 -2.53 -25.89 1.34
C HIS A 759 -2.68 -25.62 2.84
N GLY A 760 -1.99 -24.63 3.41
CA GLY A 760 -2.04 -24.35 4.85
C GLY A 760 -1.26 -25.37 5.69
N ILE A 761 -0.19 -25.97 5.14
CA ILE A 761 0.75 -26.86 5.86
C ILE A 761 1.72 -26.03 6.69
N THR A 762 2.27 -24.97 6.09
CA THR A 762 3.21 -24.10 6.81
C THR A 762 2.50 -23.42 7.98
N VAL A 763 3.28 -23.10 9.01
CA VAL A 763 2.84 -22.22 10.09
C VAL A 763 2.29 -20.91 9.52
N ARG A 764 1.20 -20.43 10.14
CA ARG A 764 0.63 -19.11 9.86
C ARG A 764 1.33 -18.08 10.75
N ASP A 765 1.89 -17.06 10.11
CA ASP A 765 2.38 -15.89 10.80
C ASP A 765 1.25 -14.84 10.90
N VAL A 766 1.21 -14.17 12.05
CA VAL A 766 0.39 -12.99 12.28
C VAL A 766 1.25 -11.78 11.89
N LEU A 767 0.78 -11.05 10.89
CA LEU A 767 1.40 -9.84 10.39
C LEU A 767 0.84 -8.65 11.18
N LEU A 768 1.71 -7.87 11.83
CA LEU A 768 1.34 -6.65 12.54
C LEU A 768 1.90 -5.47 11.77
N LEU A 769 1.00 -4.60 11.31
CA LEU A 769 1.38 -3.28 10.83
C LEU A 769 1.34 -2.30 12.01
N THR A 770 2.49 -1.75 12.36
CA THR A 770 2.62 -0.79 13.45
C THR A 770 2.31 0.63 12.98
N ARG A 771 1.89 1.52 13.89
CA ARG A 771 1.76 2.96 13.61
C ARG A 771 3.10 3.65 13.32
N SER A 772 4.21 3.03 13.73
CA SER A 772 5.57 3.42 13.30
C SER A 772 5.93 2.94 11.88
N ASN A 773 4.94 2.55 11.07
CA ASN A 773 5.09 2.08 9.69
C ASN A 773 6.04 0.89 9.49
N GLN A 774 6.21 0.06 10.51
CA GLN A 774 6.96 -1.21 10.40
C GLN A 774 6.00 -2.39 10.31
N VAL A 775 6.39 -3.40 9.53
CA VAL A 775 5.68 -4.67 9.41
C VAL A 775 6.42 -5.75 10.18
N LEU A 776 5.74 -6.36 11.15
CA LEU A 776 6.28 -7.44 11.98
C LEU A 776 5.59 -8.75 11.61
N SER A 777 6.35 -9.84 11.52
CA SER A 777 5.83 -11.20 11.29
C SER A 777 6.06 -12.07 12.53
N TYR A 778 4.99 -12.53 13.16
CA TYR A 778 5.07 -13.41 14.33
C TYR A 778 4.45 -14.78 14.05
N ALA A 779 5.27 -15.83 14.12
CA ALA A 779 4.80 -17.20 14.00
C ALA A 779 3.88 -17.60 15.16
N LYS A 780 2.63 -17.97 14.87
CA LYS A 780 1.61 -18.30 15.90
C LYS A 780 2.10 -19.34 16.93
N PRO A 781 2.68 -20.49 16.55
CA PRO A 781 3.13 -21.49 17.51
C PRO A 781 4.34 -21.07 18.36
N GLN A 782 5.17 -20.14 17.86
CA GLN A 782 6.41 -19.74 18.54
C GLN A 782 6.21 -18.63 19.57
N LEU A 783 5.18 -17.78 19.39
CA LEU A 783 4.94 -16.64 20.26
C LEU A 783 3.65 -16.71 21.08
N LEU A 784 2.66 -17.50 20.66
CA LEU A 784 1.25 -17.18 20.95
C LEU A 784 0.39 -18.36 21.43
N SER A 785 0.98 -19.50 21.81
CA SER A 785 0.17 -20.59 22.36
C SER A 785 -0.24 -20.31 23.81
N PRO A 786 -1.55 -20.34 24.14
CA PRO A 786 -2.05 -20.22 25.51
C PRO A 786 -1.83 -21.50 26.33
N ILE A 787 -1.47 -22.63 25.69
CA ILE A 787 -1.13 -23.88 26.37
C ILE A 787 0.26 -23.69 27.01
N THR A 788 0.26 -23.27 28.27
CA THR A 788 1.50 -23.08 29.06
C THR A 788 1.93 -24.38 29.73
N LYS A 789 3.24 -24.64 29.74
CA LYS A 789 3.80 -25.69 30.60
C LYS A 789 3.96 -25.17 32.03
N SER A 790 3.65 -26.01 33.02
CA SER A 790 4.13 -25.78 34.38
C SER A 790 5.61 -26.19 34.46
N PRO A 791 6.52 -25.35 34.99
CA PRO A 791 7.96 -25.63 35.06
C PRO A 791 8.35 -26.77 36.01
N THR A 792 7.38 -27.44 36.65
CA THR A 792 7.59 -28.41 37.72
C THR A 792 7.91 -29.82 37.23
N ASP A 793 7.59 -30.19 35.98
CA ASP A 793 7.88 -31.51 35.45
C ASP A 793 9.19 -31.53 34.67
N LYS A 794 10.26 -31.96 35.35
CA LYS A 794 11.49 -32.43 34.70
C LYS A 794 11.25 -33.77 33.99
N SER A 795 10.32 -33.82 33.04
CA SER A 795 10.15 -35.00 32.17
C SER A 795 11.30 -35.03 31.17
N GLN A 796 12.33 -35.78 31.55
CA GLN A 796 13.46 -36.10 30.69
C GLN A 796 12.97 -36.89 29.47
N ASN A 797 13.23 -36.35 28.27
CA ASN A 797 13.60 -37.11 27.07
C ASN A 797 12.55 -37.93 26.29
N THR A 798 11.22 -37.69 26.40
CA THR A 798 10.26 -38.56 25.66
C THR A 798 9.35 -37.91 24.62
N SER A 799 9.47 -36.61 24.34
CA SER A 799 8.72 -36.01 23.23
C SER A 799 9.60 -35.09 22.38
N MET A 800 9.54 -35.29 21.07
CA MET A 800 10.07 -34.39 20.02
C MET A 800 9.27 -33.07 19.96
N VAL A 801 8.73 -32.62 21.09
CA VAL A 801 8.06 -31.33 21.19
C VAL A 801 9.15 -30.29 21.14
N SER A 802 9.04 -29.44 20.13
CA SER A 802 10.05 -28.51 19.68
C SER A 802 10.72 -27.73 20.82
N PRO A 803 12.01 -27.34 20.71
CA PRO A 803 12.73 -26.44 21.63
C PRO A 803 12.06 -25.07 21.91
N TYR A 804 10.83 -24.84 21.43
CA TYR A 804 10.03 -23.62 21.61
C TYR A 804 9.39 -23.48 23.00
N SER A 805 9.61 -24.40 23.95
CA SER A 805 9.16 -24.25 25.34
C SER A 805 9.98 -23.27 26.19
N PHE A 806 10.91 -22.53 25.59
CA PHE A 806 11.67 -21.48 26.28
C PHE A 806 10.85 -20.18 26.43
N PHE A 807 9.67 -20.08 25.81
CA PHE A 807 8.85 -18.86 25.70
C PHE A 807 7.65 -18.81 26.65
N ASP A 808 7.48 -19.82 27.51
CA ASP A 808 6.29 -20.04 28.35
C ASP A 808 5.96 -18.91 29.35
N HIS A 809 6.92 -18.01 29.66
CA HIS A 809 6.77 -16.96 30.70
C HIS A 809 6.98 -15.52 30.22
N ALA A 810 7.16 -15.29 28.92
CA ALA A 810 7.30 -13.92 28.42
C ALA A 810 5.92 -13.23 28.41
N THR A 811 5.64 -12.40 29.42
CA THR A 811 4.47 -11.52 29.48
C THR A 811 4.58 -10.33 28.51
N THR A 812 5.77 -10.13 27.94
CA THR A 812 6.08 -9.11 26.96
C THR A 812 6.64 -9.74 25.69
N LEU A 813 6.13 -9.34 24.53
CA LEU A 813 6.65 -9.78 23.22
C LEU A 813 8.05 -9.19 22.92
N LEU A 814 8.49 -8.22 23.74
CA LEU A 814 9.73 -7.45 23.60
C LEU A 814 11.05 -8.24 23.69
N SER A 815 11.04 -9.50 24.16
CA SER A 815 12.30 -10.22 24.45
C SER A 815 12.94 -10.95 23.27
N GLN A 816 12.29 -11.04 22.11
CA GLN A 816 12.85 -11.75 20.96
C GLN A 816 13.28 -10.79 19.84
N SER A 817 14.60 -10.69 19.66
CA SER A 817 15.31 -10.30 18.44
C SER A 817 14.47 -9.50 17.42
N ARG A 818 14.32 -8.20 17.65
CA ARG A 818 13.69 -7.26 16.69
C ARG A 818 14.20 -7.44 15.25
N LYS A 819 15.42 -7.94 15.06
CA LYS A 819 16.05 -8.08 13.75
C LYS A 819 15.45 -9.15 12.84
N SER A 820 14.89 -10.24 13.37
CA SER A 820 14.37 -11.35 12.54
C SER A 820 12.87 -11.29 12.29
N THR A 821 12.14 -10.52 13.10
CA THR A 821 10.68 -10.40 13.05
C THR A 821 10.24 -9.21 12.18
N VAL A 822 11.05 -8.16 12.09
CA VAL A 822 10.74 -6.97 11.28
C VAL A 822 11.00 -7.31 9.81
N LEU A 823 9.93 -7.41 9.01
CA LEU A 823 10.00 -7.70 7.58
C LEU A 823 10.56 -6.51 6.77
N THR A 824 10.42 -5.30 7.30
CA THR A 824 10.83 -4.05 6.65
C THR A 824 12.24 -3.61 7.03
N TYR A 825 12.97 -4.42 7.82
CA TYR A 825 14.33 -4.14 8.29
C TYR A 825 14.56 -2.67 8.68
N ASN A 826 15.30 -1.88 7.89
CA ASN A 826 15.57 -0.45 8.12
C ASN A 826 14.89 0.48 7.10
N LEU A 827 13.88 -0.01 6.37
CA LEU A 827 13.13 0.80 5.40
C LEU A 827 12.22 1.81 6.11
N PRO A 828 12.31 3.11 5.76
CA PRO A 828 11.41 4.15 6.24
C PRO A 828 10.13 4.14 5.39
N LEU A 829 9.26 3.15 5.61
CA LEU A 829 7.96 3.14 4.96
C LEU A 829 7.12 4.30 5.48
N GLU A 830 6.47 5.00 4.57
CA GLU A 830 5.39 5.92 4.92
C GLU A 830 4.06 5.26 4.59
N LEU A 831 3.29 4.96 5.63
CA LEU A 831 2.00 4.31 5.50
C LEU A 831 0.96 5.18 6.18
N ALA A 832 -0.16 5.42 5.51
CA ALA A 832 -1.27 6.22 6.03
C ALA A 832 -2.10 5.45 7.08
N GLY A 833 -1.42 4.80 8.05
CA GLY A 833 -2.01 4.06 9.17
C GLY A 833 -3.15 3.14 8.76
N ASN A 834 -4.39 3.57 9.02
CA ASN A 834 -5.61 2.78 8.81
C ASN A 834 -6.05 2.64 7.35
N THR A 835 -5.67 3.56 6.46
CA THR A 835 -6.02 3.46 5.03
C THR A 835 -5.06 2.53 4.28
N SER A 836 -4.03 2.02 4.96
CA SER A 836 -3.11 1.07 4.35
C SER A 836 -3.74 -0.32 4.19
N LEU A 837 -3.35 -0.97 3.11
CA LEU A 837 -3.69 -2.32 2.77
C LEU A 837 -2.57 -3.24 3.24
N LEU A 838 -2.95 -4.36 3.84
CA LEU A 838 -2.05 -5.45 4.23
C LEU A 838 -2.67 -6.73 3.68
N VAL A 839 -2.07 -7.27 2.62
CA VAL A 839 -2.61 -8.40 1.86
C VAL A 839 -1.53 -9.46 1.71
N SER A 840 -1.92 -10.72 1.84
CA SER A 840 -1.05 -11.85 1.51
C SER A 840 -1.67 -12.73 0.45
N ALA A 841 -0.82 -13.39 -0.34
CA ALA A 841 -1.25 -14.33 -1.35
C ALA A 841 -0.38 -15.60 -1.36
N PRO A 842 -1.01 -16.76 -1.62
CA PRO A 842 -0.28 -18.00 -1.76
C PRO A 842 0.52 -18.01 -3.07
N THR A 843 1.67 -18.70 -3.03
CA THR A 843 2.45 -19.04 -4.22
C THR A 843 2.24 -20.52 -4.57
N ALA A 844 2.85 -21.03 -5.65
CA ALA A 844 2.78 -22.46 -5.93
C ALA A 844 3.57 -23.29 -4.91
N LEU A 845 4.57 -22.66 -4.28
CA LEU A 845 5.33 -23.20 -3.15
C LEU A 845 4.53 -23.08 -1.86
N GLU A 846 4.55 -24.14 -1.05
CA GLU A 846 3.83 -24.16 0.22
C GLU A 846 4.59 -23.42 1.32
N SER A 847 5.91 -23.37 1.22
CA SER A 847 6.75 -22.69 2.22
C SER A 847 6.73 -21.16 2.09
N THR A 848 6.25 -20.63 0.96
CA THR A 848 6.42 -19.23 0.56
C THR A 848 5.07 -18.55 0.31
N THR A 849 4.93 -17.34 0.84
CA THR A 849 3.79 -16.44 0.60
C THR A 849 4.30 -15.07 0.16
N LEU A 850 3.52 -14.36 -0.65
CA LEU A 850 3.77 -12.95 -0.95
C LEU A 850 2.98 -12.11 0.03
N VAL A 851 3.61 -11.08 0.59
CA VAL A 851 2.98 -10.08 1.45
C VAL A 851 3.19 -8.72 0.80
N ALA A 852 2.09 -8.03 0.53
CA ALA A 852 2.10 -6.65 0.07
C ALA A 852 1.51 -5.72 1.13
N VAL A 853 2.16 -4.58 1.30
CA VAL A 853 1.64 -3.44 2.03
C VAL A 853 1.55 -2.26 1.07
N ALA A 854 0.36 -1.66 0.96
CA ALA A 854 0.13 -0.51 0.11
C ALA A 854 -0.56 0.59 0.92
N GLY A 855 0.11 1.72 1.09
CA GLY A 855 -0.42 2.92 1.73
C GLY A 855 -0.08 4.13 0.88
N ILE A 856 0.78 5.00 1.42
CA ILE A 856 1.47 5.99 0.58
C ILE A 856 2.56 5.26 -0.19
N ASP A 857 3.39 4.48 0.50
CA ASP A 857 4.34 3.58 -0.16
C ASP A 857 3.74 2.21 -0.47
N VAL A 858 4.34 1.55 -1.47
CA VAL A 858 4.09 0.14 -1.76
C VAL A 858 5.33 -0.68 -1.43
N TYR A 859 5.17 -1.71 -0.61
CA TYR A 859 6.22 -2.66 -0.27
C TYR A 859 5.70 -4.08 -0.48
N VAL A 860 6.45 -4.89 -1.25
CA VAL A 860 6.13 -6.31 -1.47
C VAL A 860 7.33 -7.16 -1.08
N VAL A 861 7.08 -8.20 -0.29
CA VAL A 861 8.10 -9.10 0.23
C VAL A 861 7.64 -10.55 0.18
N ARG A 862 8.60 -11.46 -0.04
CA ARG A 862 8.41 -12.91 0.09
C ARG A 862 8.64 -13.32 1.53
N VAL A 863 7.65 -13.93 2.15
CA VAL A 863 7.74 -14.43 3.54
C VAL A 863 7.74 -15.95 3.54
N THR A 864 8.61 -16.54 4.36
CA THR A 864 8.69 -18.01 4.53
C THR A 864 8.51 -18.39 6.01
N PRO A 865 7.25 -18.49 6.50
CA PRO A 865 6.95 -18.68 7.93
C PRO A 865 7.68 -19.87 8.58
N SER A 866 7.76 -20.99 7.87
CA SER A 866 8.42 -22.22 8.35
C SER A 866 9.82 -22.44 7.76
N LYS A 867 10.42 -21.39 7.18
CA LYS A 867 11.60 -21.47 6.29
C LYS A 867 11.31 -22.26 4.99
N PRO A 868 12.09 -22.04 3.93
CA PRO A 868 11.89 -22.76 2.68
C PRO A 868 12.25 -24.25 2.82
N PHE A 869 11.24 -25.13 2.85
CA PHE A 869 11.40 -26.59 2.96
C PHE A 869 11.16 -27.33 1.63
N ASP A 870 10.51 -26.68 0.67
CA ASP A 870 10.19 -27.19 -0.67
C ASP A 870 11.18 -26.70 -1.73
N VAL A 871 12.06 -25.76 -1.38
CA VAL A 871 13.16 -25.28 -2.22
C VAL A 871 14.49 -25.62 -1.57
N LEU A 872 15.39 -26.21 -2.35
CA LEU A 872 16.78 -26.39 -1.94
C LEU A 872 17.43 -25.01 -1.76
N ASN A 873 17.94 -24.76 -0.55
CA ASN A 873 18.68 -23.54 -0.25
C ASN A 873 19.89 -23.45 -1.18
N THR A 874 19.87 -22.49 -2.12
CA THR A 874 20.90 -22.28 -3.12
C THR A 874 22.23 -21.82 -2.50
N ILE A 875 22.17 -21.16 -1.34
CA ILE A 875 23.32 -20.62 -0.60
C ILE A 875 24.01 -21.72 0.21
N ALA A 876 23.24 -22.54 0.93
CA ALA A 876 23.78 -23.60 1.78
C ALA A 876 24.14 -24.89 1.01
N PHE A 877 23.50 -25.13 -0.13
CA PHE A 877 23.72 -26.35 -0.90
C PHE A 877 24.98 -26.25 -1.76
N SER A 878 26.06 -26.90 -1.31
CA SER A 878 27.35 -26.90 -1.99
C SER A 878 27.37 -27.80 -3.25
N LYS A 879 26.65 -27.39 -4.30
CA LYS A 879 26.54 -28.12 -5.59
C LYS A 879 27.91 -28.51 -6.16
N GLN A 880 28.89 -27.60 -6.08
CA GLN A 880 30.26 -27.85 -6.53
C GLN A 880 30.93 -28.99 -5.74
N GLN A 881 30.79 -29.01 -4.42
CA GLN A 881 31.36 -30.09 -3.58
C GLN A 881 30.75 -31.45 -3.93
N LEU A 882 29.44 -31.50 -4.17
CA LEU A 882 28.77 -32.73 -4.62
C LEU A 882 29.34 -33.20 -5.97
N ILE A 883 29.42 -32.30 -6.96
CA ILE A 883 29.96 -32.61 -8.29
C ILE A 883 31.41 -33.10 -8.19
N TYR A 884 32.26 -32.42 -7.43
CA TYR A 884 33.66 -32.81 -7.26
C TYR A 884 33.81 -34.15 -6.56
N THR A 885 32.99 -34.43 -5.55
CA THR A 885 33.01 -35.71 -4.84
C THR A 885 32.60 -36.86 -5.76
N VAL A 886 31.56 -36.66 -6.57
CA VAL A 886 31.11 -37.65 -7.57
C VAL A 886 32.18 -37.89 -8.62
N ALA A 887 32.79 -36.82 -9.16
CA ALA A 887 33.86 -36.92 -10.15
C ALA A 887 35.10 -37.64 -9.59
N ALA A 888 35.51 -37.30 -8.36
CA ALA A 888 36.62 -37.93 -7.67
C ALA A 888 36.36 -39.43 -7.45
N MET A 889 35.15 -39.82 -6.99
CA MET A 889 34.77 -41.23 -6.89
C MET A 889 34.84 -41.94 -8.23
N LEU A 890 34.38 -41.30 -9.32
CA LEU A 890 34.39 -41.90 -10.66
C LEU A 890 35.81 -42.17 -11.16
N VAL A 891 36.75 -41.23 -10.93
CA VAL A 891 38.17 -41.42 -11.26
C VAL A 891 38.79 -42.54 -10.42
N VAL A 892 38.52 -42.56 -9.12
CA VAL A 892 39.02 -43.60 -8.20
C VAL A 892 38.52 -44.98 -8.62
N VAL A 893 37.23 -45.12 -8.91
CA VAL A 893 36.63 -46.37 -9.39
C VAL A 893 37.20 -46.77 -10.76
N GLY A 894 37.33 -45.81 -11.68
CA GLY A 894 37.93 -46.03 -13.00
C GLY A 894 39.37 -46.54 -12.92
N TYR A 895 40.14 -46.06 -11.95
CA TYR A 895 41.51 -46.51 -11.70
C TYR A 895 41.59 -47.86 -10.98
N LEU A 896 40.78 -48.08 -9.94
CA LEU A 896 40.80 -49.31 -9.14
C LEU A 896 40.21 -50.53 -9.87
N ARG A 897 39.17 -50.34 -10.69
CA ARG A 897 38.48 -51.42 -11.41
C ARG A 897 39.43 -52.31 -12.25
N PRO A 898 40.31 -51.78 -13.12
CA PRO A 898 41.25 -52.62 -13.87
C PRO A 898 42.30 -53.26 -12.96
N GLN A 899 42.75 -52.60 -11.89
CA GLN A 899 43.73 -53.17 -10.96
C GLN A 899 43.17 -54.37 -10.20
N VAL A 900 41.96 -54.26 -9.67
CA VAL A 900 41.27 -55.36 -8.98
C VAL A 900 40.95 -56.49 -9.97
N GLY A 901 40.55 -56.14 -11.21
CA GLY A 901 40.33 -57.12 -12.28
C GLY A 901 41.60 -57.92 -12.59
N LYS A 902 42.74 -57.25 -12.80
CA LYS A 902 44.03 -57.88 -13.02
C LYS A 902 44.43 -58.76 -11.82
N LYS A 903 44.32 -58.23 -10.59
CA LYS A 903 44.67 -58.97 -9.37
C LYS A 903 43.82 -60.24 -9.20
N ARG A 904 42.51 -60.17 -9.47
CA ARG A 904 41.61 -61.34 -9.45
C ARG A 904 41.92 -62.34 -10.55
N ALA A 905 42.22 -61.88 -11.77
CA ALA A 905 42.57 -62.76 -12.87
C ALA A 905 43.89 -63.50 -12.61
N ASN A 906 44.94 -62.78 -12.18
CA ASN A 906 46.22 -63.35 -11.80
C ASN A 906 46.09 -64.37 -10.65
N ALA A 907 45.32 -64.05 -9.60
CA ALA A 907 45.06 -64.97 -8.51
C ALA A 907 44.33 -66.25 -8.96
N LYS A 908 43.41 -66.15 -9.93
CA LYS A 908 42.73 -67.33 -10.51
C LYS A 908 43.64 -68.16 -11.41
N TRP A 909 44.59 -67.52 -12.09
CA TRP A 909 45.46 -68.19 -13.07
C TRP A 909 46.81 -68.63 -12.48
N GLY A 910 47.05 -68.40 -11.18
CA GLY A 910 48.29 -68.80 -10.49
C GLY A 910 49.54 -68.08 -11.00
N VAL A 911 49.37 -66.90 -11.61
CA VAL A 911 50.47 -66.06 -12.09
C VAL A 911 50.75 -65.04 -10.98
N GLU A 912 51.72 -65.35 -10.13
CA GLU A 912 52.25 -64.39 -9.13
C GLU A 912 53.07 -63.28 -9.78
#